data_AF-A0A9E3VIU5-F1
#
_entry.id   AF-A0A9E3VIU5-F1
#
_cell.length_a   1.000
_cell.length_b   1.000
_cell.length_c   1.000
_cell.angle_alpha   90.00
_cell.angle_beta   90.00
_cell.angle_gamma   90.00
#
_symmetry.space_group_name_H-M   'P 1'
#
loop_
_entity.id
_entity.type
_entity.pdbx_description
1 polymer ?
#
loop_
_entity_poly.entity_id
_entity_poly.type
_entity_poly.pdbx_seq_one_letter_code
_entity_poly.pdbx_strand_id
1 'polypeptide(L)'
;MATTKKNLWKKNARPDVIDFRDKLFEPTLKEVPPVLPLENFMKAEAPILDQGQEGACTGFALATVAHYLLRMRAVQPDETQVSPFMFFSIAKKYDEFAGEDTDYSSARGAIKGWHKHGVCSLRNWGKSYDGVYNRKIATDAAKRPLGAYYRVNHKDLVSMHCAINEAGILYVCADADDGWDETGSDGIIRTNGENVAGHAFVIVAYDEKGFWIQNSWGKGWGKGGYAHLNYDDWLKYGYDCWVVRLGAPVILSAEQTSAASRHAAASSAQDGNTFLDFRPHLISIGNNGKLKTTDTYGNDETEVADIFRNQFAEITKKWKKKRLLLYAHGGLVPEETALQRLADYRQVLLDHEIYPVFFIWHTGLWDSVKNILQDFLRKRATGATGKIGDFFLDRLDDGIEILARKPGTAIWEEIKENALASTSLKDGAAQITCTYIDELLKNDSSIELHAVSHSAGSIFEAPLLQLLCTRGNIKSGTMKGRRGMGHVLKSCTLWAPACTIELFKSDYLPLLQSEQMQQLTLYTLTDQAEQNDNCGGIYNKSLLYLVSNAFERITPDKRYGKPILGMEEFIARDQLLREVFDPETNWITSPNLLVNKPFQFCSATKHGDFDDNEEGVRSTFRRLLNDPYAQLDFRFHRSNASNTERKAFLDKKISG
;
A
#
# COMPACT_ATOMS: atom_id res chain seq x y z
N MET A 1 -17.15 -46.97 31.65
CA MET A 1 -16.04 -46.00 31.74
C MET A 1 -16.23 -44.99 30.62
N ALA A 2 -16.66 -43.79 30.95
CA ALA A 2 -16.81 -42.70 29.98
C ALA A 2 -15.41 -42.21 29.63
N THR A 3 -15.03 -42.31 28.36
CA THR A 3 -13.86 -41.65 27.79
C THR A 3 -14.06 -40.14 27.90
N THR A 4 -13.42 -39.52 28.88
CA THR A 4 -13.28 -38.06 28.99
C THR A 4 -12.63 -37.59 27.70
N LYS A 5 -13.38 -36.88 26.85
CA LYS A 5 -12.80 -36.17 25.70
C LYS A 5 -11.72 -35.23 26.23
N LYS A 6 -10.44 -35.47 25.90
CA LYS A 6 -9.37 -34.47 26.08
C LYS A 6 -9.84 -33.20 25.36
N ASN A 7 -9.99 -32.08 26.08
CA ASN A 7 -10.15 -30.77 25.46
C ASN A 7 -8.80 -30.43 24.83
N LEU A 8 -8.62 -30.69 23.53
CA LEU A 8 -7.36 -30.43 22.82
C LEU A 8 -7.31 -28.95 22.44
N TRP A 9 -6.44 -28.13 23.03
CA TRP A 9 -6.29 -26.73 22.63
C TRP A 9 -5.65 -26.62 21.24
N LYS A 10 -6.10 -25.68 20.41
CA LYS A 10 -5.53 -25.49 19.06
C LYS A 10 -4.28 -24.61 19.11
N LYS A 11 -3.12 -25.20 18.78
CA LYS A 11 -1.80 -24.57 18.71
C LYS A 11 -1.44 -24.35 17.24
N ASN A 12 -1.17 -23.12 16.82
CA ASN A 12 -0.99 -22.81 15.39
C ASN A 12 -0.25 -21.49 15.09
N ALA A 13 0.64 -21.05 15.98
CA ALA A 13 1.56 -19.98 15.63
C ALA A 13 2.54 -20.47 14.54
N ARG A 14 2.89 -19.60 13.58
CA ARG A 14 3.97 -19.86 12.62
C ARG A 14 5.18 -18.97 12.88
N PRO A 15 6.40 -19.48 12.63
CA PRO A 15 7.61 -18.66 12.67
C PRO A 15 7.51 -17.47 11.72
N ASP A 16 7.95 -16.30 12.19
CA ASP A 16 8.12 -15.12 11.35
C ASP A 16 9.17 -15.40 10.23
N VAL A 17 8.91 -15.02 8.97
CA VAL A 17 9.95 -15.09 7.92
C VAL A 17 11.06 -14.09 8.25
N ILE A 18 12.29 -14.31 7.81
CA ILE A 18 13.37 -13.34 8.05
C ILE A 18 13.05 -12.02 7.33
N ASP A 19 12.90 -10.93 8.09
CA ASP A 19 12.76 -9.56 7.56
C ASP A 19 13.90 -8.69 8.11
N PHE A 20 14.81 -8.24 7.24
CA PHE A 20 15.96 -7.41 7.60
C PHE A 20 15.58 -6.01 8.11
N ARG A 21 14.30 -5.61 7.99
CA ARG A 21 13.79 -4.33 8.49
C ARG A 21 13.36 -4.40 9.95
N ASP A 22 13.28 -5.59 10.54
CA ASP A 22 13.00 -5.76 11.96
C ASP A 22 14.08 -5.05 12.78
N LYS A 23 13.66 -4.08 13.61
CA LYS A 23 14.57 -3.42 14.53
C LYS A 23 14.87 -4.34 15.70
N LEU A 24 16.15 -4.65 15.91
CA LEU A 24 16.58 -5.40 17.07
C LEU A 24 16.48 -4.54 18.34
N PHE A 25 16.11 -5.17 19.45
CA PHE A 25 16.13 -4.54 20.76
C PHE A 25 17.59 -4.34 21.21
N GLU A 26 17.90 -3.13 21.66
CA GLU A 26 19.18 -2.77 22.25
C GLU A 26 18.98 -2.41 23.74
N PRO A 27 19.58 -3.15 24.70
CA PRO A 27 19.41 -2.90 26.13
C PRO A 27 19.85 -1.51 26.60
N THR A 28 19.09 -0.90 27.50
CA THR A 28 19.33 0.47 28.04
C THR A 28 20.27 0.55 29.24
N LEU A 29 21.06 -0.51 29.50
CA LEU A 29 21.95 -0.66 30.66
C LEU A 29 21.26 -0.49 32.04
N LYS A 30 19.92 -0.59 32.09
CA LYS A 30 19.21 -0.70 33.37
C LYS A 30 19.63 -1.97 34.10
N GLU A 31 19.74 -1.87 35.42
CA GLU A 31 20.05 -3.01 36.27
C GLU A 31 18.99 -4.12 36.08
N VAL A 32 19.47 -5.34 35.87
CA VAL A 32 18.67 -6.55 35.72
C VAL A 32 18.83 -7.37 37.01
N PRO A 33 17.78 -7.55 37.81
CA PRO A 33 17.86 -8.35 39.03
C PRO A 33 18.11 -9.83 38.70
N PRO A 34 18.73 -10.61 39.60
CA PRO A 34 18.98 -12.04 39.37
C PRO A 34 17.69 -12.86 39.26
N VAL A 35 16.59 -12.37 39.86
CA VAL A 35 15.26 -12.99 39.82
C VAL A 35 14.23 -11.89 39.62
N LEU A 36 13.25 -12.14 38.76
CA LEU A 36 12.03 -11.35 38.63
C LEU A 36 10.84 -12.23 39.07
N PRO A 37 10.35 -12.09 40.32
CA PRO A 37 9.30 -12.95 40.86
C PRO A 37 7.97 -12.81 40.10
N LEU A 38 7.26 -13.93 39.90
CA LEU A 38 5.95 -13.96 39.23
C LEU A 38 4.92 -13.05 39.93
N GLU A 39 4.99 -12.92 41.24
CA GLU A 39 4.10 -12.10 42.05
C GLU A 39 4.16 -10.62 41.66
N ASN A 40 5.29 -10.14 41.10
CA ASN A 40 5.39 -8.77 40.62
C ASN A 40 4.52 -8.53 39.39
N PHE A 41 4.46 -9.49 38.47
CA PHE A 41 3.57 -9.42 37.32
C PHE A 41 2.10 -9.52 37.75
N MET A 42 1.78 -10.42 38.69
CA MET A 42 0.41 -10.64 39.15
C MET A 42 -0.26 -9.38 39.75
N LYS A 43 0.53 -8.44 40.28
CA LYS A 43 0.03 -7.12 40.76
C LYS A 43 -0.62 -6.28 39.67
N ALA A 44 -0.29 -6.51 38.41
CA ALA A 44 -0.93 -5.83 37.29
C ALA A 44 -2.37 -6.31 37.06
N GLU A 45 -2.77 -7.46 37.64
CA GLU A 45 -4.09 -8.07 37.47
C GLU A 45 -4.49 -8.24 35.98
N ALA A 46 -3.51 -8.52 35.12
CA ALA A 46 -3.78 -8.87 33.74
C ALA A 46 -4.67 -10.14 33.68
N PRO A 47 -5.73 -10.17 32.87
CA PRO A 47 -6.66 -11.29 32.85
C PRO A 47 -6.01 -12.53 32.23
N ILE A 48 -6.29 -13.70 32.82
CA ILE A 48 -6.02 -15.01 32.19
C ILE A 48 -7.12 -15.26 31.17
N LEU A 49 -6.73 -15.28 29.89
CA LEU A 49 -7.65 -15.50 28.78
C LEU A 49 -7.79 -16.99 28.48
N ASP A 50 -8.85 -17.33 27.74
CA ASP A 50 -9.12 -18.69 27.28
C ASP A 50 -9.49 -18.66 25.80
N GLN A 51 -8.60 -19.18 24.95
CA GLN A 51 -8.82 -19.27 23.50
C GLN A 51 -9.72 -20.45 23.11
N GLY A 52 -9.98 -21.39 24.03
CA GLY A 52 -10.72 -22.61 23.75
C GLY A 52 -10.12 -23.43 22.60
N GLN A 53 -10.96 -23.76 21.62
CA GLN A 53 -10.61 -24.57 20.45
C GLN A 53 -10.15 -23.73 19.25
N GLU A 54 -10.02 -22.42 19.45
CA GLU A 54 -9.70 -21.48 18.38
C GLU A 54 -8.20 -21.42 18.13
N GLY A 55 -7.82 -21.35 16.85
CA GLY A 55 -6.44 -21.21 16.40
C GLY A 55 -5.93 -19.77 16.47
N ALA A 56 -6.16 -19.07 17.57
CA ALA A 56 -5.92 -17.62 17.66
C ALA A 56 -4.88 -17.24 18.72
N CYS A 57 -3.98 -18.17 19.07
CA CYS A 57 -2.99 -17.99 20.13
C CYS A 57 -2.20 -16.66 20.00
N THR A 58 -1.84 -16.24 18.78
CA THR A 58 -1.16 -14.95 18.55
C THR A 58 -1.97 -13.75 19.03
N GLY A 59 -3.27 -13.71 18.72
CA GLY A 59 -4.16 -12.63 19.16
C GLY A 59 -4.42 -12.63 20.67
N PHE A 60 -4.51 -13.82 21.29
CA PHE A 60 -4.72 -13.95 22.74
C PHE A 60 -3.47 -13.59 23.56
N ALA A 61 -2.30 -14.03 23.11
CA ALA A 61 -1.03 -13.66 23.72
C ALA A 61 -0.81 -12.15 23.60
N LEU A 62 -1.02 -11.55 22.42
CA LEU A 62 -0.87 -10.09 22.26
C LEU A 62 -1.91 -9.29 23.05
N ALA A 63 -3.14 -9.81 23.23
CA ALA A 63 -4.11 -9.21 24.15
C ALA A 63 -3.62 -9.18 25.59
N THR A 64 -2.94 -10.23 26.06
CA THR A 64 -2.33 -10.25 27.38
C THR A 64 -1.26 -9.17 27.52
N VAL A 65 -0.41 -8.99 26.50
CA VAL A 65 0.59 -7.91 26.46
C VAL A 65 -0.09 -6.54 26.56
N ALA A 66 -1.14 -6.32 25.77
CA ALA A 66 -1.88 -5.06 25.79
C ALA A 66 -2.56 -4.81 27.15
N HIS A 67 -3.22 -5.81 27.75
CA HIS A 67 -3.82 -5.67 29.08
C HIS A 67 -2.79 -5.31 30.14
N TYR A 68 -1.63 -5.98 30.15
CA TYR A 68 -0.55 -5.67 31.07
C TYR A 68 -0.05 -4.23 30.91
N LEU A 69 0.33 -3.84 29.69
CA LEU A 69 0.90 -2.52 29.42
C LEU A 69 -0.11 -1.38 29.70
N LEU A 70 -1.39 -1.59 29.41
CA LEU A 70 -2.44 -0.60 29.65
C LEU A 70 -2.69 -0.39 31.15
N ARG A 71 -2.71 -1.47 31.93
CA ARG A 71 -2.88 -1.43 33.39
C ARG A 71 -1.67 -0.86 34.11
N MET A 72 -0.47 -1.12 33.60
CA MET A 72 0.79 -0.64 34.17
C MET A 72 1.16 0.80 33.77
N ARG A 73 0.28 1.54 33.05
CA ARG A 73 0.50 2.95 32.77
C ARG A 73 0.60 3.74 34.06
N ALA A 74 1.71 4.46 34.24
CA ALA A 74 1.88 5.36 35.38
C ALA A 74 0.86 6.51 35.38
N VAL A 75 0.45 6.96 34.19
CA VAL A 75 -0.54 8.03 33.99
C VAL A 75 -1.72 7.45 33.23
N GLN A 76 -2.90 7.50 33.85
CA GLN A 76 -4.16 6.93 33.34
C GLN A 76 -4.06 5.43 32.98
N PRO A 77 -3.97 4.55 33.99
CA PRO A 77 -4.22 3.12 33.81
C PRO A 77 -5.53 2.87 33.05
N ASP A 78 -5.52 1.92 32.12
CA ASP A 78 -6.71 1.50 31.38
C ASP A 78 -6.97 0.01 31.62
N GLU A 79 -8.05 -0.28 32.35
CA GLU A 79 -8.48 -1.65 32.66
C GLU A 79 -9.34 -2.29 31.57
N THR A 80 -9.59 -1.58 30.47
CA THR A 80 -10.44 -2.06 29.37
C THR A 80 -9.96 -3.40 28.85
N GLN A 81 -10.87 -4.38 28.82
CA GLN A 81 -10.59 -5.64 28.12
C GLN A 81 -10.56 -5.39 26.61
N VAL A 82 -9.36 -5.41 26.03
CA VAL A 82 -9.14 -5.35 24.58
C VAL A 82 -9.52 -6.67 23.89
N SER A 83 -9.81 -6.61 22.59
CA SER A 83 -10.28 -7.76 21.82
C SER A 83 -9.13 -8.63 21.28
N PRO A 84 -8.92 -9.88 21.77
CA PRO A 84 -7.99 -10.82 21.15
C PRO A 84 -8.44 -11.24 19.74
N PHE A 85 -9.75 -11.23 19.48
CA PHE A 85 -10.32 -11.53 18.18
C PHE A 85 -9.93 -10.48 17.14
N MET A 86 -9.95 -9.19 17.50
CA MET A 86 -9.48 -8.13 16.60
C MET A 86 -8.01 -8.31 16.25
N PHE A 87 -7.15 -8.64 17.23
CA PHE A 87 -5.74 -8.88 16.94
C PHE A 87 -5.56 -9.98 15.91
N PHE A 88 -6.24 -11.12 16.10
CA PHE A 88 -6.14 -12.22 15.17
C PHE A 88 -6.71 -11.90 13.76
N SER A 89 -7.90 -11.29 13.69
CA SER A 89 -8.54 -10.94 12.42
C SER A 89 -7.71 -9.95 11.59
N ILE A 90 -7.12 -8.95 12.26
CA ILE A 90 -6.29 -7.95 11.58
C ILE A 90 -4.91 -8.53 11.23
N ALA A 91 -4.35 -9.40 12.06
CA ALA A 91 -3.03 -10.01 11.82
C ALA A 91 -2.95 -10.72 10.46
N LYS A 92 -4.02 -11.42 10.05
CA LYS A 92 -4.12 -12.10 8.75
C LYS A 92 -3.86 -11.19 7.55
N LYS A 93 -4.13 -9.87 7.65
CA LYS A 93 -3.84 -8.90 6.57
C LYS A 93 -2.35 -8.57 6.44
N TYR A 94 -1.60 -8.73 7.52
CA TYR A 94 -0.17 -8.37 7.63
C TYR A 94 0.75 -9.58 7.69
N ASP A 95 0.17 -10.78 7.74
CA ASP A 95 0.90 -12.03 7.69
C ASP A 95 1.52 -12.24 6.30
N GLU A 96 2.69 -12.84 6.29
CA GLU A 96 3.43 -13.17 5.07
C GLU A 96 2.79 -14.33 4.28
N PHE A 97 1.75 -14.96 4.87
CA PHE A 97 0.94 -16.04 4.30
C PHE A 97 -0.47 -15.57 3.92
N ALA A 98 -0.70 -14.25 3.86
CA ALA A 98 -2.01 -13.68 3.58
C ALA A 98 -2.55 -14.12 2.20
N GLY A 99 -3.79 -14.60 2.17
CA GLY A 99 -4.43 -15.19 0.99
C GLY A 99 -4.52 -16.72 1.01
N GLU A 100 -3.80 -17.39 1.92
CA GLU A 100 -4.05 -18.80 2.24
C GLU A 100 -5.21 -18.86 3.26
N ASP A 101 -6.30 -19.57 2.93
CA ASP A 101 -7.46 -19.80 3.82
C ASP A 101 -7.03 -20.65 5.01
N THR A 102 -6.40 -19.98 5.97
CA THR A 102 -5.65 -20.62 7.02
C THR A 102 -6.10 -20.12 8.37
N ASP A 103 -6.16 -21.06 9.29
CA ASP A 103 -6.57 -20.83 10.67
C ASP A 103 -5.47 -20.19 11.50
N TYR A 104 -4.34 -19.76 10.93
CA TYR A 104 -3.12 -19.38 11.66
C TYR A 104 -2.62 -17.97 11.33
N SER A 105 -1.71 -17.46 12.16
CA SER A 105 -1.10 -16.13 12.04
C SER A 105 0.31 -16.10 12.67
N SER A 106 1.12 -15.11 12.31
CA SER A 106 2.46 -14.87 12.85
C SER A 106 2.46 -13.84 13.99
N ALA A 107 3.52 -13.83 14.81
CA ALA A 107 3.66 -12.81 15.84
C ALA A 107 3.85 -11.42 15.22
N ARG A 108 4.67 -11.32 14.17
CA ARG A 108 4.89 -10.07 13.44
C ARG A 108 3.61 -9.52 12.82
N GLY A 109 2.77 -10.37 12.21
CA GLY A 109 1.49 -9.96 11.62
C GLY A 109 0.58 -9.29 12.65
N ALA A 110 0.45 -9.90 13.84
CA ALA A 110 -0.35 -9.35 14.94
C ALA A 110 0.20 -8.00 15.47
N ILE A 111 1.53 -7.89 15.63
CA ILE A 111 2.20 -6.64 16.04
C ILE A 111 2.00 -5.55 14.99
N LYS A 112 2.20 -5.84 13.71
CA LYS A 112 1.97 -4.91 12.59
C LYS A 112 0.52 -4.42 12.59
N GLY A 113 -0.43 -5.34 12.78
CA GLY A 113 -1.85 -5.02 12.93
C GLY A 113 -2.11 -4.03 14.05
N TRP A 114 -1.56 -4.28 15.25
CA TRP A 114 -1.71 -3.35 16.39
C TRP A 114 -1.07 -1.99 16.11
N HIS A 115 0.15 -1.98 15.55
CA HIS A 115 0.89 -0.77 15.21
C HIS A 115 0.24 0.05 14.10
N LYS A 116 -0.63 -0.52 13.27
CA LYS A 116 -1.35 0.23 12.23
C LYS A 116 -2.73 0.68 12.70
N HIS A 117 -3.43 -0.17 13.44
CA HIS A 117 -4.86 0.02 13.69
C HIS A 117 -5.23 0.33 15.14
N GLY A 118 -4.29 0.23 16.09
CA GLY A 118 -4.61 0.17 17.51
C GLY A 118 -5.37 -1.12 17.87
N VAL A 119 -5.96 -1.16 19.07
CA VAL A 119 -6.86 -2.27 19.47
C VAL A 119 -8.09 -1.76 20.20
N CYS A 120 -9.28 -2.18 19.73
CA CYS A 120 -10.54 -1.82 20.36
C CYS A 120 -10.86 -2.72 21.56
N SER A 121 -11.84 -2.30 22.35
CA SER A 121 -12.41 -3.11 23.42
C SER A 121 -13.11 -4.36 22.88
N LEU A 122 -13.04 -5.46 23.64
CA LEU A 122 -13.78 -6.70 23.37
C LEU A 122 -15.28 -6.45 23.23
N ARG A 123 -15.83 -5.51 23.99
CA ARG A 123 -17.24 -5.11 23.91
C ARG A 123 -17.60 -4.54 22.52
N ASN A 124 -16.71 -3.78 21.90
CA ASN A 124 -16.97 -3.18 20.60
C ASN A 124 -16.77 -4.17 19.45
N TRP A 125 -15.81 -5.09 19.55
CA TRP A 125 -15.56 -6.10 18.52
C TRP A 125 -16.53 -7.29 18.59
N GLY A 126 -16.79 -7.80 19.79
CA GLY A 126 -17.46 -9.08 20.01
C GLY A 126 -16.49 -10.28 20.04
N LYS A 127 -17.04 -11.50 20.10
CA LYS A 127 -16.27 -12.76 20.14
C LYS A 127 -16.35 -13.48 18.79
N SER A 128 -15.87 -12.82 17.72
CA SER A 128 -15.87 -13.37 16.36
C SER A 128 -14.62 -12.92 15.62
N TYR A 129 -14.07 -13.81 14.79
CA TYR A 129 -12.95 -13.49 13.89
C TYR A 129 -13.39 -12.86 12.56
N ASP A 130 -14.69 -12.84 12.28
CA ASP A 130 -15.28 -12.25 11.07
C ASP A 130 -15.69 -10.79 11.30
N GLY A 131 -15.18 -10.16 12.36
CA GLY A 131 -15.47 -8.78 12.70
C GLY A 131 -14.96 -7.81 11.63
N VAL A 132 -15.78 -6.82 11.29
CA VAL A 132 -15.43 -5.79 10.29
C VAL A 132 -14.81 -4.58 10.98
N TYR A 133 -13.60 -4.21 10.55
CA TYR A 133 -12.94 -2.99 11.01
C TYR A 133 -13.61 -1.76 10.40
N ASN A 134 -14.37 -1.02 11.21
CA ASN A 134 -15.13 0.18 10.79
C ASN A 134 -14.78 1.42 11.63
N ARG A 135 -15.37 2.57 11.34
CA ARG A 135 -15.04 3.85 12.01
C ARG A 135 -15.25 3.82 13.52
N LYS A 136 -16.28 3.12 14.01
CA LYS A 136 -16.52 2.95 15.45
C LYS A 136 -15.39 2.15 16.09
N ILE A 137 -14.98 1.05 15.45
CA ILE A 137 -13.86 0.22 15.90
C ILE A 137 -12.55 1.01 15.88
N ALA A 138 -12.24 1.69 14.77
CA ALA A 138 -11.03 2.49 14.63
C ALA A 138 -10.93 3.62 15.67
N THR A 139 -12.05 4.29 15.95
CA THR A 139 -12.11 5.37 16.96
C THR A 139 -11.84 4.84 18.37
N ASP A 140 -12.36 3.66 18.72
CA ASP A 140 -12.04 3.03 20.01
C ASP A 140 -10.62 2.46 20.05
N ALA A 141 -10.14 1.92 18.93
CA ALA A 141 -8.81 1.34 18.80
C ALA A 141 -7.70 2.38 18.91
N ALA A 142 -7.90 3.57 18.36
CA ALA A 142 -6.96 4.70 18.43
C ALA A 142 -6.66 5.16 19.87
N LYS A 143 -7.50 4.80 20.85
CA LYS A 143 -7.23 5.07 22.28
C LYS A 143 -6.14 4.18 22.87
N ARG A 144 -5.80 3.08 22.20
CA ARG A 144 -4.85 2.04 22.67
C ARG A 144 -3.82 1.72 21.58
N PRO A 145 -3.02 2.71 21.15
CA PRO A 145 -2.05 2.54 20.09
C PRO A 145 -0.84 1.74 20.57
N LEU A 146 -0.24 0.97 19.67
CA LEU A 146 1.10 0.43 19.88
C LEU A 146 2.11 1.46 19.38
N GLY A 147 3.07 1.87 20.22
CA GLY A 147 4.03 2.93 19.89
C GLY A 147 5.27 2.40 19.20
N ALA A 148 5.99 1.50 19.86
CA ALA A 148 7.23 0.91 19.36
C ALA A 148 7.26 -0.60 19.60
N TYR A 149 7.93 -1.33 18.71
CA TYR A 149 8.15 -2.76 18.83
C TYR A 149 9.54 -3.11 18.29
N TYR A 150 10.19 -4.07 18.95
CA TYR A 150 11.54 -4.53 18.63
C TYR A 150 11.62 -6.04 18.73
N ARG A 151 12.37 -6.66 17.83
CA ARG A 151 12.66 -8.08 17.91
C ARG A 151 13.78 -8.29 18.91
N VAL A 152 13.60 -9.24 19.82
CA VAL A 152 14.64 -9.67 20.75
C VAL A 152 15.24 -10.96 20.19
N ASN A 153 16.56 -11.10 20.23
CA ASN A 153 17.19 -12.36 19.86
C ASN A 153 16.75 -13.44 20.85
N HIS A 154 15.91 -14.37 20.40
CA HIS A 154 15.31 -15.41 21.24
C HIS A 154 16.34 -16.42 21.79
N LYS A 155 17.56 -16.48 21.23
CA LYS A 155 18.67 -17.29 21.75
C LYS A 155 19.57 -16.54 22.74
N ASP A 156 19.38 -15.24 22.89
CA ASP A 156 20.13 -14.42 23.84
C ASP A 156 19.30 -14.18 25.10
N LEU A 157 19.47 -15.07 26.09
CA LEU A 157 18.76 -15.00 27.37
C LEU A 157 19.03 -13.67 28.10
N VAL A 158 20.24 -13.13 27.99
CA VAL A 158 20.62 -11.86 28.64
C VAL A 158 19.79 -10.71 28.04
N SER A 159 19.72 -10.63 26.71
CA SER A 159 18.88 -9.64 26.04
C SER A 159 17.40 -9.79 26.38
N MET A 160 16.91 -11.02 26.54
CA MET A 160 15.53 -11.27 27.00
C MET A 160 15.30 -10.80 28.44
N HIS A 161 16.23 -11.06 29.37
CA HIS A 161 16.16 -10.55 30.74
C HIS A 161 16.18 -9.02 30.79
N CYS A 162 17.00 -8.37 29.96
CA CYS A 162 16.97 -6.91 29.80
C CYS A 162 15.60 -6.43 29.29
N ALA A 163 15.11 -7.02 28.20
CA ALA A 163 13.86 -6.63 27.57
C ALA A 163 12.65 -6.76 28.50
N ILE A 164 12.57 -7.84 29.29
CA ILE A 164 11.48 -8.03 30.25
C ILE A 164 11.57 -7.09 31.46
N ASN A 165 12.77 -6.74 31.93
CA ASN A 165 12.90 -5.74 33.00
C ASN A 165 12.57 -4.33 32.52
N GLU A 166 12.85 -4.04 31.26
CA GLU A 166 12.45 -2.78 30.67
C GLU A 166 10.95 -2.75 30.46
N ALA A 167 10.39 -3.70 29.71
CA ALA A 167 8.99 -3.66 29.26
C ALA A 167 7.97 -4.25 30.23
N GLY A 168 8.39 -5.18 31.08
CA GLY A 168 7.58 -5.94 32.02
C GLY A 168 6.96 -7.23 31.46
N ILE A 169 7.02 -7.43 30.14
CA ILE A 169 6.44 -8.59 29.45
C ILE A 169 7.11 -8.78 28.08
N LEU A 170 7.27 -10.04 27.65
CA LEU A 170 7.70 -10.40 26.29
C LEU A 170 6.60 -11.18 25.58
N TYR A 171 6.39 -10.86 24.30
CA TYR A 171 5.52 -11.62 23.41
C TYR A 171 6.34 -12.64 22.65
N VAL A 172 5.99 -13.92 22.73
CA VAL A 172 6.84 -15.00 22.22
C VAL A 172 6.07 -16.11 21.50
N CYS A 173 6.79 -16.84 20.64
CA CYS A 173 6.35 -18.09 20.07
C CYS A 173 7.38 -19.21 20.32
N ALA A 174 6.88 -20.40 20.60
CA ALA A 174 7.68 -21.62 20.70
C ALA A 174 6.89 -22.82 20.18
N ASP A 175 7.62 -23.88 19.87
CA ASP A 175 7.06 -25.19 19.63
C ASP A 175 6.59 -25.83 20.95
N ALA A 176 5.28 -26.12 21.05
CA ALA A 176 4.64 -26.69 22.22
C ALA A 176 4.18 -28.13 21.92
N ASP A 177 4.62 -29.07 22.75
CA ASP A 177 4.32 -30.49 22.67
C ASP A 177 3.17 -30.90 23.62
N ASP A 178 2.90 -32.20 23.73
CA ASP A 178 1.88 -32.75 24.64
C ASP A 178 2.20 -32.48 26.13
N GLY A 179 3.46 -32.27 26.49
CA GLY A 179 3.89 -31.92 27.85
C GLY A 179 3.30 -30.59 28.34
N TRP A 180 2.97 -29.69 27.42
CA TRP A 180 2.24 -28.46 27.72
C TRP A 180 0.79 -28.75 28.11
N ASP A 181 0.13 -29.68 27.43
CA ASP A 181 -1.27 -30.03 27.68
C ASP A 181 -1.43 -30.73 29.04
N GLU A 182 -0.39 -31.43 29.48
CA GLU A 182 -0.33 -32.18 30.74
C GLU A 182 0.19 -31.35 31.94
N THR A 183 0.48 -30.06 31.73
CA THR A 183 1.00 -29.18 32.78
C THR A 183 -0.03 -29.00 33.91
N GLY A 184 0.30 -29.53 35.09
CA GLY A 184 -0.56 -29.55 36.26
C GLY A 184 -0.46 -28.31 37.14
N SER A 185 -1.07 -28.37 38.32
CA SER A 185 -1.13 -27.25 39.28
C SER A 185 0.21 -26.89 39.91
N ASP A 186 1.25 -27.72 39.73
CA ASP A 186 2.63 -27.37 40.08
C ASP A 186 3.19 -26.29 39.14
N GLY A 187 2.59 -26.12 37.95
CA GLY A 187 2.96 -25.13 36.96
C GLY A 187 4.33 -25.40 36.36
N ILE A 188 4.78 -26.66 36.25
CA ILE A 188 6.06 -26.99 35.62
C ILE A 188 5.80 -27.66 34.27
N ILE A 189 6.26 -27.04 33.19
CA ILE A 189 6.17 -27.62 31.85
C ILE A 189 7.23 -28.72 31.74
N ARG A 190 6.82 -29.91 31.30
CA ARG A 190 7.69 -31.08 31.12
C ARG A 190 7.57 -31.56 29.68
N THR A 191 8.43 -31.05 28.81
CA THR A 191 8.40 -31.38 27.37
C THR A 191 8.73 -32.85 27.15
N ASN A 192 8.03 -33.48 26.21
CA ASN A 192 8.25 -34.86 25.77
C ASN A 192 8.60 -34.97 24.27
N GLY A 193 8.49 -33.87 23.51
CA GLY A 193 8.77 -33.79 22.08
C GLY A 193 7.71 -34.41 21.18
N GLU A 194 6.57 -34.82 21.70
CA GLU A 194 5.48 -35.47 20.95
C GLU A 194 4.41 -34.45 20.51
N ASN A 195 3.85 -34.63 19.31
CA ASN A 195 2.77 -33.77 18.76
C ASN A 195 3.07 -32.26 18.81
N VAL A 196 4.30 -31.89 18.46
CA VAL A 196 4.78 -30.52 18.46
C VAL A 196 3.96 -29.63 17.51
N ALA A 197 3.50 -28.49 18.01
CA ALA A 197 2.87 -27.44 17.22
C ALA A 197 3.27 -26.05 17.74
N GLY A 198 3.39 -25.08 16.83
CA GLY A 198 3.74 -23.72 17.20
C GLY A 198 2.67 -23.07 18.08
N HIS A 199 3.07 -22.39 19.15
CA HIS A 199 2.18 -21.74 20.10
C HIS A 199 2.71 -20.37 20.52
N ALA A 200 1.82 -19.39 20.61
CA ALA A 200 2.15 -18.04 21.04
C ALA A 200 1.64 -17.78 22.45
N PHE A 201 2.49 -17.20 23.30
CA PHE A 201 2.23 -16.90 24.70
C PHE A 201 3.08 -15.71 25.16
N VAL A 202 3.11 -15.42 26.47
CA VAL A 202 3.91 -14.33 27.02
C VAL A 202 4.85 -14.81 28.11
N ILE A 203 6.07 -14.26 28.15
CA ILE A 203 7.00 -14.41 29.28
C ILE A 203 6.84 -13.20 30.19
N VAL A 204 6.67 -13.45 31.49
CA VAL A 204 6.24 -12.44 32.47
C VAL A 204 7.17 -12.31 33.68
N ALA A 205 8.01 -13.31 33.92
CA ALA A 205 8.96 -13.35 35.03
C ALA A 205 10.09 -14.35 34.74
N TYR A 206 11.12 -14.39 35.57
CA TYR A 206 12.20 -15.37 35.45
C TYR A 206 12.90 -15.62 36.79
N ASP A 207 13.57 -16.76 36.87
CA ASP A 207 14.50 -17.12 37.95
C ASP A 207 15.74 -17.81 37.39
N GLU A 208 16.56 -18.39 38.27
CA GLU A 208 17.80 -19.09 37.89
C GLU A 208 17.57 -20.30 36.97
N LYS A 209 16.36 -20.87 36.96
CA LYS A 209 16.05 -22.12 36.23
C LYS A 209 15.33 -21.88 34.92
N GLY A 210 14.62 -20.77 34.79
CA GLY A 210 13.84 -20.50 33.59
C GLY A 210 12.91 -19.30 33.67
N PHE A 211 11.98 -19.29 32.73
CA PHE A 211 10.98 -18.25 32.53
C PHE A 211 9.65 -18.67 33.15
N TRP A 212 8.96 -17.72 33.79
CA TRP A 212 7.55 -17.83 34.09
C TRP A 212 6.74 -17.25 32.93
N ILE A 213 5.73 -18.00 32.50
CA ILE A 213 4.86 -17.66 31.37
C ILE A 213 3.42 -17.50 31.81
N GLN A 214 2.65 -16.69 31.10
CA GLN A 214 1.20 -16.71 31.14
C GLN A 214 0.66 -17.27 29.82
N ASN A 215 -0.22 -18.27 29.93
CA ASN A 215 -0.84 -18.93 28.78
C ASN A 215 -2.30 -18.45 28.57
N SER A 216 -2.90 -18.83 27.44
CA SER A 216 -4.26 -18.49 27.03
C SER A 216 -5.25 -19.67 27.07
N TRP A 217 -5.04 -20.61 28.00
CA TRP A 217 -5.87 -21.82 28.17
C TRP A 217 -6.74 -21.78 29.45
N GLY A 218 -7.03 -20.58 29.93
CA GLY A 218 -7.85 -20.36 31.11
C GLY A 218 -7.14 -20.62 32.44
N LYS A 219 -7.81 -20.27 33.54
CA LYS A 219 -7.26 -20.38 34.91
C LYS A 219 -7.09 -21.81 35.41
N GLY A 220 -7.72 -22.77 34.75
CA GLY A 220 -7.63 -24.19 35.10
C GLY A 220 -6.35 -24.87 34.63
N TRP A 221 -5.62 -24.26 33.69
CA TRP A 221 -4.36 -24.78 33.18
C TRP A 221 -3.18 -24.33 34.03
N GLY A 222 -2.20 -25.22 34.25
CA GLY A 222 -1.00 -24.90 35.01
C GLY A 222 -1.28 -24.41 36.43
N LYS A 223 -0.43 -23.51 36.91
CA LYS A 223 -0.59 -22.81 38.19
C LYS A 223 -1.46 -21.57 38.00
N GLY A 224 -2.77 -21.77 37.82
CA GLY A 224 -3.72 -20.66 37.72
C GLY A 224 -3.65 -19.88 36.39
N GLY A 225 -3.20 -20.52 35.32
CA GLY A 225 -2.91 -19.93 34.00
C GLY A 225 -1.44 -19.65 33.74
N TYR A 226 -0.57 -19.92 34.72
CA TYR A 226 0.88 -19.70 34.63
C TYR A 226 1.66 -21.01 34.67
N ALA A 227 2.86 -21.01 34.09
CA ALA A 227 3.78 -22.13 34.21
C ALA A 227 5.25 -21.67 34.11
N HIS A 228 6.16 -22.54 34.52
CA HIS A 228 7.60 -22.38 34.46
C HIS A 228 8.13 -23.21 33.29
N LEU A 229 8.85 -22.54 32.40
CA LEU A 229 9.54 -23.09 31.24
C LEU A 229 11.04 -22.96 31.49
N ASN A 230 11.76 -24.08 31.56
CA ASN A 230 13.20 -24.03 31.81
C ASN A 230 13.97 -23.46 30.59
N TYR A 231 15.19 -22.96 30.84
CA TYR A 231 15.98 -22.31 29.80
C TYR A 231 16.40 -23.26 28.66
N ASP A 232 16.65 -24.53 28.94
CA ASP A 232 17.07 -25.50 27.91
C ASP A 232 15.94 -25.75 26.90
N ASP A 233 14.71 -25.91 27.39
CA ASP A 233 13.53 -26.09 26.56
C ASP A 233 13.22 -24.81 25.76
N TRP A 234 13.34 -23.62 26.38
CA TRP A 234 13.21 -22.37 25.63
C TRP A 234 14.27 -22.25 24.52
N LEU A 235 15.54 -22.50 24.83
CA LEU A 235 16.62 -22.44 23.85
C LEU A 235 16.47 -23.46 22.73
N LYS A 236 15.78 -24.57 22.98
CA LYS A 236 15.50 -25.59 21.98
C LYS A 236 14.29 -25.26 21.11
N TYR A 237 13.17 -24.85 21.72
CA TYR A 237 11.87 -24.77 21.05
C TYR A 237 11.39 -23.33 20.74
N GLY A 238 11.96 -22.31 21.39
CA GLY A 238 11.62 -20.90 21.14
C GLY A 238 12.21 -20.38 19.82
N TYR A 239 11.41 -19.61 19.07
CA TYR A 239 11.82 -19.08 17.76
C TYR A 239 11.46 -17.60 17.50
N ASP A 240 10.43 -17.02 18.14
CA ASP A 240 10.12 -15.59 18.04
C ASP A 240 10.01 -14.94 19.42
N CYS A 241 10.63 -13.76 19.56
CA CYS A 241 10.56 -12.95 20.77
C CYS A 241 10.49 -11.47 20.41
N TRP A 242 9.46 -10.81 20.93
CA TRP A 242 9.16 -9.42 20.66
C TRP A 242 8.93 -8.65 21.97
N VAL A 243 9.46 -7.44 22.01
CA VAL A 243 9.20 -6.48 23.08
C VAL A 243 8.51 -5.25 22.50
N VAL A 244 7.48 -4.77 23.20
CA VAL A 244 6.61 -3.72 22.67
C VAL A 244 6.27 -2.66 23.72
N ARG A 245 5.95 -1.45 23.27
CA ARG A 245 5.57 -0.31 24.12
C ARG A 245 4.39 0.46 23.54
N LEU A 246 3.46 0.85 24.41
CA LEU A 246 2.30 1.67 24.04
C LEU A 246 2.72 3.05 23.52
N GLY A 247 1.98 3.54 22.54
CA GLY A 247 2.07 4.94 22.10
C GLY A 247 1.19 5.85 22.95
N ALA A 248 1.43 7.15 22.85
CA ALA A 248 0.47 8.14 23.33
C ALA A 248 -0.72 8.22 22.35
N PRO A 249 -1.98 8.18 22.82
CA PRO A 249 -3.12 8.44 21.97
C PRO A 249 -3.06 9.87 21.43
N VAL A 250 -3.15 10.03 20.11
CA VAL A 250 -3.21 11.34 19.45
C VAL A 250 -4.60 11.53 18.86
N ILE A 251 -5.19 12.71 19.01
CA ILE A 251 -6.47 13.07 18.41
C ILE A 251 -6.21 14.21 17.43
N LEU A 252 -6.44 13.96 16.15
CA LEU A 252 -6.31 14.95 15.08
C LEU A 252 -7.70 15.26 14.50
N SER A 253 -7.91 16.49 14.03
CA SER A 253 -9.07 16.83 13.22
C SER A 253 -8.96 16.18 11.84
N ALA A 254 -10.08 15.93 11.14
CA ALA A 254 -10.07 15.29 9.82
C ALA A 254 -9.16 15.98 8.80
N GLU A 255 -9.12 17.32 8.80
CA GLU A 255 -8.20 18.11 7.96
C GLU A 255 -6.72 17.91 8.32
N GLN A 256 -6.44 17.67 9.60
CA GLN A 256 -5.09 17.37 10.11
C GLN A 256 -4.71 15.88 10.01
N THR A 257 -5.68 14.97 9.84
CA THR A 257 -5.41 13.54 9.60
C THR A 257 -4.71 13.34 8.26
N SER A 258 -5.22 13.99 7.20
CA SER A 258 -4.56 14.09 5.90
C SER A 258 -3.22 14.81 5.96
N ALA A 259 -2.90 15.46 7.10
CA ALA A 259 -1.66 16.16 7.38
C ALA A 259 -0.60 15.37 8.12
N ALA A 260 -1.00 14.63 9.14
CA ALA A 260 -0.10 13.79 9.89
C ALA A 260 0.34 12.56 9.10
N SER A 261 -0.52 12.01 8.24
CA SER A 261 -0.15 10.97 7.27
C SER A 261 0.97 11.40 6.31
N ARG A 262 1.20 12.72 6.17
CA ARG A 262 2.24 13.31 5.29
C ARG A 262 3.66 13.24 5.86
N HIS A 263 3.84 13.01 7.16
CA HIS A 263 5.16 13.16 7.84
C HIS A 263 5.58 11.96 8.68
N ALA A 264 4.66 11.02 8.95
CA ALA A 264 4.94 9.90 9.82
C ALA A 264 4.88 8.58 9.04
N ALA A 265 6.05 8.10 8.61
CA ALA A 265 6.26 6.67 8.41
C ALA A 265 6.14 5.85 9.73
N ALA A 266 5.77 6.50 10.84
CA ALA A 266 5.91 5.98 12.20
C ALA A 266 4.94 6.59 13.25
N SER A 267 3.67 6.85 12.93
CA SER A 267 2.67 7.17 13.97
C SER A 267 1.51 6.17 13.98
N SER A 268 1.54 5.31 14.97
CA SER A 268 1.15 3.90 14.92
C SER A 268 -0.25 3.56 15.47
N ALA A 269 -1.20 4.41 15.10
CA ALA A 269 -2.65 4.12 15.18
C ALA A 269 -3.49 5.13 14.38
N GLN A 270 -2.89 6.22 13.89
CA GLN A 270 -3.56 7.18 13.01
C GLN A 270 -3.82 6.57 11.63
N ASP A 271 -2.99 5.61 11.21
CA ASP A 271 -3.18 4.84 9.98
C ASP A 271 -4.56 4.17 9.95
N GLY A 272 -5.15 3.76 11.08
CA GLY A 272 -6.49 3.16 11.11
C GLY A 272 -7.64 4.11 10.71
N ASN A 273 -7.59 5.39 11.12
CA ASN A 273 -8.60 6.38 10.72
C ASN A 273 -8.34 6.90 9.30
N THR A 274 -7.09 7.19 8.97
CA THR A 274 -6.67 7.55 7.60
C THR A 274 -7.02 6.44 6.61
N PHE A 275 -6.80 5.18 6.99
CA PHE A 275 -7.20 4.01 6.22
C PHE A 275 -8.69 4.05 5.90
N LEU A 276 -9.55 4.27 6.90
CA LEU A 276 -11.00 4.34 6.66
C LEU A 276 -11.42 5.55 5.82
N ASP A 277 -10.65 6.65 5.85
CA ASP A 277 -10.94 7.81 5.02
C ASP A 277 -10.54 7.57 3.56
N PHE A 278 -9.46 6.82 3.30
CA PHE A 278 -9.00 6.45 1.95
C PHE A 278 -9.71 5.23 1.38
N ARG A 279 -10.16 4.32 2.23
CA ARG A 279 -10.75 3.03 1.85
C ARG A 279 -11.85 3.12 0.80
N PRO A 280 -12.80 4.09 0.87
CA PRO A 280 -13.84 4.24 -0.12
C PRO A 280 -13.34 4.67 -1.51
N HIS A 281 -12.08 5.11 -1.61
CA HIS A 281 -11.54 5.77 -2.79
C HIS A 281 -10.35 5.03 -3.39
N LEU A 282 -10.09 3.79 -2.96
CA LEU A 282 -8.87 3.07 -3.29
C LEU A 282 -9.15 1.64 -3.75
N ILE A 283 -8.53 1.27 -4.87
CA ILE A 283 -8.43 -0.09 -5.38
C ILE A 283 -6.94 -0.45 -5.49
N SER A 284 -6.46 -1.30 -4.59
CA SER A 284 -5.09 -1.80 -4.55
C SER A 284 -4.93 -3.01 -5.46
N ILE A 285 -3.94 -2.92 -6.35
CA ILE A 285 -3.67 -3.90 -7.40
C ILE A 285 -2.27 -4.46 -7.19
N GLY A 286 -2.20 -5.78 -7.04
CA GLY A 286 -0.96 -6.52 -6.88
C GLY A 286 -0.44 -7.07 -8.20
N ASN A 287 0.43 -8.08 -8.07
CA ASN A 287 1.02 -8.76 -9.22
C ASN A 287 -0.04 -9.45 -10.08
N ASN A 288 0.26 -9.60 -11.36
CA ASN A 288 -0.63 -10.18 -12.38
C ASN A 288 -1.93 -9.40 -12.59
N GLY A 289 -1.98 -8.12 -12.18
CA GLY A 289 -3.16 -7.26 -12.31
C GLY A 289 -4.32 -7.61 -11.36
N LYS A 290 -4.11 -8.50 -10.39
CA LYS A 290 -5.14 -8.95 -9.43
C LYS A 290 -5.25 -8.01 -8.24
N LEU A 291 -6.31 -8.16 -7.46
CA LEU A 291 -6.47 -7.40 -6.21
C LEU A 291 -5.33 -7.74 -5.24
N LYS A 292 -4.71 -6.71 -4.65
CA LYS A 292 -3.81 -6.87 -3.51
C LYS A 292 -4.66 -6.91 -2.25
N THR A 293 -4.76 -8.07 -1.61
CA THR A 293 -5.59 -8.27 -0.39
C THR A 293 -4.79 -8.08 0.91
N THR A 294 -3.48 -7.90 0.79
CA THR A 294 -2.52 -7.83 1.91
C THR A 294 -2.09 -6.40 2.18
N ASP A 295 -1.41 -6.18 3.32
CA ASP A 295 -0.94 -4.88 3.81
C ASP A 295 -2.07 -3.92 4.23
N THR A 296 -1.66 -2.72 4.67
CA THR A 296 -2.54 -1.69 5.25
C THR A 296 -3.70 -1.31 4.34
N TYR A 297 -3.46 -1.23 3.03
CA TYR A 297 -4.43 -0.72 2.06
C TYR A 297 -4.98 -1.80 1.12
N GLY A 298 -4.72 -3.08 1.40
CA GLY A 298 -5.24 -4.19 0.62
C GLY A 298 -6.76 -4.27 0.64
N ASN A 299 -7.34 -4.72 -0.47
CA ASN A 299 -8.77 -4.87 -0.63
C ASN A 299 -9.18 -6.12 -1.39
N ASP A 300 -10.08 -6.91 -0.80
CA ASP A 300 -10.73 -8.04 -1.46
C ASP A 300 -11.98 -7.60 -2.26
N GLU A 301 -12.59 -8.54 -2.98
CA GLU A 301 -13.77 -8.28 -3.80
C GLU A 301 -14.98 -7.80 -2.99
N THR A 302 -15.20 -8.33 -1.79
CA THR A 302 -16.32 -7.92 -0.92
C THR A 302 -16.17 -6.46 -0.53
N GLU A 303 -14.94 -6.06 -0.22
CA GLU A 303 -14.65 -4.68 0.13
C GLU A 303 -14.70 -3.76 -1.11
N VAL A 304 -14.33 -4.23 -2.31
CA VAL A 304 -14.58 -3.49 -3.56
C VAL A 304 -16.08 -3.32 -3.79
N ALA A 305 -16.89 -4.36 -3.56
CA ALA A 305 -18.34 -4.27 -3.67
C ALA A 305 -18.92 -3.23 -2.69
N ASP A 306 -18.43 -3.19 -1.44
CA ASP A 306 -18.86 -2.23 -0.42
C ASP A 306 -18.64 -0.77 -0.85
N ILE A 307 -17.51 -0.49 -1.52
CA ILE A 307 -17.20 0.85 -2.05
C ILE A 307 -18.36 1.36 -2.91
N PHE A 308 -18.82 0.57 -3.87
CA PHE A 308 -19.82 1.01 -4.85
C PHE A 308 -21.26 0.80 -4.38
N ARG A 309 -21.54 -0.26 -3.62
CA ARG A 309 -22.91 -0.57 -3.14
C ARG A 309 -23.34 0.27 -1.94
N ASN A 310 -22.40 0.60 -1.05
CA ASN A 310 -22.71 1.25 0.23
C ASN A 310 -22.00 2.59 0.39
N GLN A 311 -20.65 2.63 0.32
CA GLN A 311 -19.88 3.83 0.64
C GLN A 311 -20.17 4.99 -0.32
N PHE A 312 -20.25 4.70 -1.61
CA PHE A 312 -20.60 5.69 -2.63
C PHE A 312 -21.95 6.35 -2.33
N ALA A 313 -22.97 5.56 -2.00
CA ALA A 313 -24.30 6.10 -1.69
C ALA A 313 -24.30 6.97 -0.43
N GLU A 314 -23.57 6.56 0.62
CA GLU A 314 -23.52 7.31 1.88
C GLU A 314 -22.74 8.63 1.73
N ILE A 315 -21.58 8.61 1.08
CA ILE A 315 -20.74 9.79 0.85
C ILE A 315 -21.45 10.80 -0.07
N THR A 316 -22.13 10.31 -1.12
CA THR A 316 -22.77 11.17 -2.13
C THR A 316 -24.22 11.56 -1.80
N LYS A 317 -24.73 11.16 -0.63
CA LYS A 317 -26.15 11.31 -0.22
C LYS A 317 -26.70 12.73 -0.33
N LYS A 318 -25.86 13.74 -0.11
CA LYS A 318 -26.23 15.17 -0.12
C LYS A 318 -25.87 15.87 -1.43
N TRP A 319 -25.27 15.18 -2.39
CA TRP A 319 -24.78 15.78 -3.62
C TRP A 319 -25.92 16.06 -4.59
N LYS A 320 -25.85 17.22 -5.23
CA LYS A 320 -26.79 17.62 -6.28
C LYS A 320 -26.46 16.92 -7.59
N LYS A 321 -25.17 16.74 -7.89
CA LYS A 321 -24.70 16.12 -9.11
C LYS A 321 -23.55 15.15 -8.80
N LYS A 322 -23.82 13.85 -8.97
CA LYS A 322 -22.84 12.81 -8.68
C LYS A 322 -21.89 12.62 -9.85
N ARG A 323 -20.58 12.67 -9.57
CA ARG A 323 -19.53 12.39 -10.56
C ARG A 323 -18.62 11.30 -10.02
N LEU A 324 -18.42 10.24 -10.78
CA LEU A 324 -17.47 9.18 -10.49
C LEU A 324 -16.20 9.42 -11.32
N LEU A 325 -15.09 9.66 -10.64
CA LEU A 325 -13.78 9.83 -11.26
C LEU A 325 -12.95 8.56 -11.07
N LEU A 326 -12.52 7.98 -12.17
CA LEU A 326 -11.50 6.93 -12.21
C LEU A 326 -10.13 7.58 -12.38
N TYR A 327 -9.18 7.23 -11.52
CA TYR A 327 -7.82 7.76 -11.56
C TYR A 327 -6.78 6.64 -11.59
N ALA A 328 -5.91 6.64 -12.60
CA ALA A 328 -4.76 5.73 -12.68
C ALA A 328 -3.44 6.51 -12.73
N HIS A 329 -2.61 6.35 -11.70
CA HIS A 329 -1.28 6.96 -11.65
C HIS A 329 -0.28 6.27 -12.58
N GLY A 330 0.91 6.84 -12.74
CA GLY A 330 2.00 6.23 -13.53
C GLY A 330 2.59 4.97 -12.88
N GLY A 331 2.91 3.95 -13.68
CA GLY A 331 3.39 2.63 -13.22
C GLY A 331 4.82 2.57 -12.65
N LEU A 332 5.45 3.71 -12.39
CA LEU A 332 6.73 3.81 -11.66
C LEU A 332 6.59 4.60 -10.36
N VAL A 333 5.37 4.98 -9.97
CA VAL A 333 5.10 5.76 -8.77
C VAL A 333 5.05 4.81 -7.56
N PRO A 334 5.81 5.08 -6.47
CA PRO A 334 5.71 4.31 -5.23
C PRO A 334 4.31 4.39 -4.59
N GLU A 335 3.94 3.36 -3.81
CA GLU A 335 2.62 3.27 -3.16
C GLU A 335 2.36 4.49 -2.28
N GLU A 336 3.37 4.93 -1.51
CA GLU A 336 3.25 6.08 -0.63
C GLU A 336 3.00 7.38 -1.40
N THR A 337 3.61 7.55 -2.57
CA THR A 337 3.39 8.73 -3.42
C THR A 337 1.99 8.72 -4.00
N ALA A 338 1.49 7.58 -4.46
CA ALA A 338 0.13 7.45 -4.98
C ALA A 338 -0.93 7.71 -3.88
N LEU A 339 -0.70 7.21 -2.67
CA LEU A 339 -1.53 7.50 -1.50
C LEU A 339 -1.47 8.98 -1.10
N GLN A 340 -0.30 9.61 -1.21
CA GLN A 340 -0.17 11.06 -0.98
C GLN A 340 -0.99 11.86 -2.00
N ARG A 341 -0.99 11.46 -3.28
CA ARG A 341 -1.86 12.09 -4.30
C ARG A 341 -3.34 11.96 -3.96
N LEU A 342 -3.78 10.78 -3.50
CA LEU A 342 -5.15 10.59 -3.02
C LEU A 342 -5.44 11.55 -1.86
N ALA A 343 -4.54 11.67 -0.89
CA ALA A 343 -4.70 12.59 0.25
C ALA A 343 -4.82 14.05 -0.21
N ASP A 344 -4.01 14.46 -1.19
CA ASP A 344 -3.97 15.84 -1.69
C ASP A 344 -5.21 16.21 -2.51
N TYR A 345 -5.79 15.25 -3.26
CA TYR A 345 -6.97 15.51 -4.09
C TYR A 345 -8.29 15.31 -3.35
N ARG A 346 -8.38 14.28 -2.50
CA ARG A 346 -9.66 13.73 -2.02
C ARG A 346 -10.61 14.79 -1.47
N GLN A 347 -10.15 15.64 -0.55
CA GLN A 347 -11.04 16.61 0.10
C GLN A 347 -11.58 17.62 -0.92
N VAL A 348 -10.70 18.19 -1.76
CA VAL A 348 -11.08 19.16 -2.80
C VAL A 348 -12.08 18.55 -3.79
N LEU A 349 -11.89 17.28 -4.17
CA LEU A 349 -12.81 16.58 -5.07
C LEU A 349 -14.17 16.34 -4.44
N LEU A 350 -14.21 15.86 -3.19
CA LEU A 350 -15.48 15.62 -2.48
C LEU A 350 -16.27 16.91 -2.25
N ASP A 351 -15.59 18.03 -1.95
CA ASP A 351 -16.22 19.34 -1.79
C ASP A 351 -16.88 19.84 -3.09
N HIS A 352 -16.44 19.33 -4.25
CA HIS A 352 -16.97 19.65 -5.57
C HIS A 352 -17.86 18.53 -6.15
N GLU A 353 -18.36 17.62 -5.31
CA GLU A 353 -19.23 16.51 -5.70
C GLU A 353 -18.60 15.56 -6.74
N ILE A 354 -17.29 15.34 -6.62
CA ILE A 354 -16.52 14.36 -7.39
C ILE A 354 -16.08 13.25 -6.45
N TYR A 355 -16.47 12.01 -6.77
CA TYR A 355 -16.08 10.82 -6.03
C TYR A 355 -14.86 10.18 -6.72
N PRO A 356 -13.64 10.33 -6.17
CA PRO A 356 -12.47 9.70 -6.74
C PRO A 356 -12.39 8.21 -6.40
N VAL A 357 -11.99 7.40 -7.38
CA VAL A 357 -11.53 6.03 -7.21
C VAL A 357 -10.14 5.92 -7.82
N PHE A 358 -9.14 5.74 -6.96
CA PHE A 358 -7.74 5.60 -7.33
C PHE A 358 -7.41 4.13 -7.49
N PHE A 359 -6.87 3.78 -8.66
CA PHE A 359 -6.22 2.51 -8.88
C PHE A 359 -4.75 2.65 -8.50
N ILE A 360 -4.34 1.99 -7.41
CA ILE A 360 -2.94 1.94 -7.00
C ILE A 360 -2.35 0.62 -7.47
N TRP A 361 -1.38 0.69 -8.38
CA TRP A 361 -0.86 -0.46 -9.12
C TRP A 361 0.64 -0.33 -9.36
N HIS A 362 1.35 -1.47 -9.41
CA HIS A 362 2.77 -1.54 -9.78
C HIS A 362 3.69 -0.50 -9.12
N THR A 363 3.81 -0.61 -7.81
CA THR A 363 4.58 0.32 -6.99
C THR A 363 6.02 -0.20 -6.80
N GLY A 364 7.03 0.66 -7.02
CA GLY A 364 8.42 0.37 -6.62
C GLY A 364 9.41 -0.03 -7.73
N LEU A 365 9.00 -0.05 -9.01
CA LEU A 365 9.92 -0.37 -10.12
C LEU A 365 10.88 0.78 -10.48
N TRP A 366 10.69 1.96 -9.89
CA TRP A 366 11.61 3.10 -10.06
C TRP A 366 13.02 2.80 -9.58
N ASP A 367 13.16 2.04 -8.49
CA ASP A 367 14.48 1.65 -8.00
C ASP A 367 15.17 0.69 -8.97
N SER A 368 14.42 -0.19 -9.64
CA SER A 368 14.95 -1.04 -10.72
C SER A 368 15.45 -0.21 -11.91
N VAL A 369 14.70 0.83 -12.31
CA VAL A 369 15.12 1.76 -13.36
C VAL A 369 16.37 2.54 -12.95
N LYS A 370 16.41 3.07 -11.72
CA LYS A 370 17.61 3.73 -11.16
C LYS A 370 18.82 2.80 -11.14
N ASN A 371 18.65 1.55 -10.73
CA ASN A 371 19.73 0.56 -10.67
C ASN A 371 20.31 0.30 -12.07
N ILE A 372 19.47 0.19 -13.10
CA ILE A 372 19.93 0.06 -14.50
C ILE A 372 20.78 1.27 -14.91
N LEU A 373 20.32 2.48 -14.58
CA LEU A 373 21.04 3.72 -14.89
C LEU A 373 22.35 3.85 -14.09
N GLN A 374 22.36 3.46 -12.82
CA GLN A 374 23.57 3.47 -11.98
C GLN A 374 24.61 2.43 -12.41
N ASP A 375 24.17 1.22 -12.80
CA ASP A 375 25.05 0.18 -13.32
C ASP A 375 25.79 0.62 -14.59
N PHE A 376 25.13 1.44 -15.43
CA PHE A 376 25.79 2.08 -16.56
C PHE A 376 26.92 3.02 -16.12
N LEU A 377 26.65 3.93 -15.17
CA LEU A 377 27.66 4.83 -14.63
C LEU A 377 28.84 4.07 -14.02
N ARG A 378 28.57 2.96 -13.32
CA ARG A 378 29.60 2.11 -12.73
C ARG A 378 30.45 1.43 -13.81
N LYS A 379 29.84 0.87 -14.86
CA LYS A 379 30.56 0.25 -16.00
C LYS A 379 31.39 1.26 -16.78
N ARG A 380 30.95 2.51 -16.86
CA ARG A 380 31.72 3.63 -17.41
C ARG A 380 32.96 3.95 -16.56
N ALA A 381 32.79 4.02 -15.23
CA ALA A 381 33.87 4.36 -14.31
C ALA A 381 34.98 3.29 -14.24
N THR A 382 34.64 2.02 -14.46
CA THR A 382 35.61 0.91 -14.39
C THR A 382 36.38 0.66 -15.70
N GLY A 383 36.13 1.42 -16.77
CA GLY A 383 36.82 1.26 -18.05
C GLY A 383 36.55 -0.08 -18.74
N ALA A 384 35.49 -0.79 -18.36
CA ALA A 384 35.15 -2.13 -18.85
C ALA A 384 34.51 -2.14 -20.25
N THR A 385 34.72 -1.09 -21.04
CA THR A 385 34.37 -1.03 -22.45
C THR A 385 35.64 -1.24 -23.25
N GLY A 386 35.77 -2.39 -23.91
CA GLY A 386 36.80 -2.61 -24.95
C GLY A 386 36.71 -1.56 -26.07
N LYS A 387 37.52 -1.72 -27.14
CA LYS A 387 37.75 -0.82 -28.31
C LYS A 387 36.55 -0.07 -28.96
N ILE A 388 35.33 -0.28 -28.49
CA ILE A 388 34.09 0.45 -28.77
C ILE A 388 34.00 1.76 -27.93
N GLY A 389 34.77 1.91 -26.85
CA GLY A 389 34.67 3.04 -25.90
C GLY A 389 34.94 4.45 -26.45
N ASP A 390 35.88 4.62 -27.38
CA ASP A 390 36.34 5.96 -27.79
C ASP A 390 35.42 6.68 -28.80
N PHE A 391 34.52 5.95 -29.48
CA PHE A 391 33.54 6.54 -30.41
C PHE A 391 32.20 6.92 -29.73
N PHE A 392 31.94 6.38 -28.54
CA PHE A 392 30.67 6.56 -27.81
C PHE A 392 30.66 7.75 -26.82
N LEU A 393 31.80 8.45 -26.66
CA LEU A 393 31.96 9.50 -25.65
C LEU A 393 31.17 10.79 -25.96
N ASP A 394 30.81 11.04 -27.22
CA ASP A 394 30.02 12.21 -27.65
C ASP A 394 28.49 11.94 -27.73
N ARG A 395 28.04 10.70 -27.51
CA ARG A 395 26.62 10.28 -27.62
C ARG A 395 26.19 9.46 -26.40
N LEU A 396 26.26 10.10 -25.22
CA LEU A 396 25.99 9.48 -23.92
C LEU A 396 24.61 8.81 -23.83
N ASP A 397 23.56 9.49 -24.28
CA ASP A 397 22.20 8.99 -24.21
C ASP A 397 22.01 7.75 -25.09
N ASP A 398 22.58 7.72 -26.30
CA ASP A 398 22.49 6.57 -27.21
C ASP A 398 23.18 5.31 -26.62
N GLY A 399 24.30 5.50 -25.91
CA GLY A 399 24.97 4.43 -25.19
C GLY A 399 24.13 3.87 -24.03
N ILE A 400 23.43 4.76 -23.31
CA ILE A 400 22.48 4.38 -22.26
C ILE A 400 21.30 3.60 -22.87
N GLU A 401 20.71 4.09 -23.95
CA GLU A 401 19.54 3.47 -24.60
C GLU A 401 19.85 2.03 -25.05
N ILE A 402 21.03 1.77 -25.64
CA ILE A 402 21.44 0.43 -26.09
C ILE A 402 21.59 -0.53 -24.90
N LEU A 403 22.21 -0.08 -23.81
CA LEU A 403 22.54 -0.92 -22.66
C LEU A 403 21.33 -1.14 -21.73
N ALA A 404 20.50 -0.12 -21.57
CA ALA A 404 19.26 -0.19 -20.79
C ALA A 404 18.16 -0.96 -21.53
N ARG A 405 18.26 -1.15 -22.86
CA ARG A 405 17.23 -1.80 -23.68
C ARG A 405 16.77 -3.14 -23.14
N LYS A 406 17.65 -4.12 -22.97
CA LYS A 406 17.27 -5.47 -22.53
C LYS A 406 16.62 -5.49 -21.13
N PRO A 407 17.28 -4.99 -20.07
CA PRO A 407 16.68 -5.02 -18.74
C PRO A 407 15.47 -4.08 -18.62
N GLY A 408 15.50 -2.92 -19.28
CA GLY A 408 14.40 -1.96 -19.29
C GLY A 408 13.17 -2.45 -20.05
N THR A 409 13.36 -3.15 -21.18
CA THR A 409 12.25 -3.82 -21.89
C THR A 409 11.55 -4.85 -20.99
N ALA A 410 12.31 -5.65 -20.23
CA ALA A 410 11.70 -6.65 -19.34
C ALA A 410 10.80 -5.99 -18.27
N ILE A 411 11.30 -4.95 -17.59
CA ILE A 411 10.53 -4.21 -16.59
C ILE A 411 9.31 -3.53 -17.22
N TRP A 412 9.49 -2.93 -18.39
CA TRP A 412 8.41 -2.22 -19.07
C TRP A 412 7.31 -3.16 -19.59
N GLU A 413 7.68 -4.32 -20.15
CA GLU A 413 6.71 -5.35 -20.51
C GLU A 413 5.97 -5.86 -19.28
N GLU A 414 6.64 -6.06 -18.13
CA GLU A 414 5.97 -6.43 -16.89
C GLU A 414 4.92 -5.38 -16.47
N ILE A 415 5.25 -4.08 -16.51
CA ILE A 415 4.30 -2.99 -16.22
C ILE A 415 3.09 -3.09 -17.16
N LYS A 416 3.32 -3.23 -18.47
CA LYS A 416 2.24 -3.33 -19.47
C LYS A 416 1.38 -4.57 -19.29
N GLU A 417 2.00 -5.74 -19.14
CA GLU A 417 1.30 -7.01 -18.99
C GLU A 417 0.34 -6.96 -17.79
N ASN A 418 0.81 -6.43 -16.67
CA ASN A 418 -0.02 -6.32 -15.48
C ASN A 418 -1.11 -5.24 -15.58
N ALA A 419 -0.81 -4.10 -16.22
CA ALA A 419 -1.79 -3.07 -16.51
C ALA A 419 -2.97 -3.64 -17.33
N LEU A 420 -2.64 -4.37 -18.40
CA LEU A 420 -3.63 -4.97 -19.29
C LEU A 420 -4.34 -6.18 -18.65
N ALA A 421 -3.60 -7.00 -17.88
CA ALA A 421 -4.14 -8.16 -17.17
C ALA A 421 -5.23 -7.76 -16.16
N SER A 422 -5.10 -6.57 -15.55
CA SER A 422 -6.06 -6.12 -14.54
C SER A 422 -7.49 -5.99 -15.04
N THR A 423 -7.68 -5.73 -16.34
CA THR A 423 -9.01 -5.73 -16.96
C THR A 423 -9.27 -6.95 -17.84
N SER A 424 -8.25 -7.48 -18.53
CA SER A 424 -8.47 -8.57 -19.50
C SER A 424 -8.73 -9.93 -18.84
N LEU A 425 -8.15 -10.18 -17.66
CA LEU A 425 -8.41 -11.38 -16.86
C LEU A 425 -9.77 -11.29 -16.17
N LYS A 426 -10.45 -12.44 -16.03
CA LYS A 426 -11.76 -12.51 -15.36
C LYS A 426 -11.69 -12.12 -13.88
N ASP A 427 -10.59 -12.47 -13.23
CA ASP A 427 -10.26 -12.17 -11.83
C ASP A 427 -9.32 -10.97 -11.68
N GLY A 428 -9.17 -10.16 -12.74
CA GLY A 428 -8.40 -8.91 -12.69
C GLY A 428 -9.09 -7.85 -11.84
N ALA A 429 -8.32 -7.06 -11.10
CA ALA A 429 -8.85 -6.06 -10.17
C ALA A 429 -9.75 -5.01 -10.85
N ALA A 430 -9.32 -4.48 -12.00
CA ALA A 430 -10.11 -3.54 -12.77
C ALA A 430 -11.36 -4.20 -13.39
N GLN A 431 -11.29 -5.45 -13.83
CA GLN A 431 -12.46 -6.20 -14.33
C GLN A 431 -13.54 -6.37 -13.24
N ILE A 432 -13.12 -6.71 -12.02
CA ILE A 432 -14.01 -6.79 -10.85
C ILE A 432 -14.60 -5.41 -10.56
N THR A 433 -13.77 -4.38 -10.51
CA THR A 433 -14.20 -2.99 -10.28
C THR A 433 -15.22 -2.52 -11.32
N CYS A 434 -15.00 -2.80 -12.61
CA CYS A 434 -15.93 -2.49 -13.69
C CYS A 434 -17.31 -3.13 -13.49
N THR A 435 -17.38 -4.32 -12.89
CA THR A 435 -18.65 -5.00 -12.61
C THR A 435 -19.49 -4.21 -11.61
N TYR A 436 -18.87 -3.69 -10.55
CA TYR A 436 -19.56 -2.88 -9.55
C TYR A 436 -19.84 -1.46 -10.01
N ILE A 437 -18.99 -0.88 -10.87
CA ILE A 437 -19.28 0.39 -11.55
C ILE A 437 -20.49 0.22 -12.48
N ASP A 438 -20.56 -0.87 -13.25
CA ASP A 438 -21.69 -1.16 -14.14
C ASP A 438 -23.01 -1.31 -13.37
N GLU A 439 -22.97 -2.01 -12.23
CA GLU A 439 -24.11 -2.10 -11.30
C GLU A 439 -24.55 -0.71 -10.81
N LEU A 440 -23.60 0.11 -10.35
CA LEU A 440 -23.86 1.47 -9.86
C LEU A 440 -24.49 2.36 -10.94
N LEU A 441 -23.92 2.40 -12.15
CA LEU A 441 -24.38 3.26 -13.24
C LEU A 441 -25.71 2.79 -13.86
N LYS A 442 -26.01 1.48 -13.81
CA LYS A 442 -27.34 0.97 -14.17
C LYS A 442 -28.41 1.38 -13.17
N ASN A 443 -28.07 1.44 -11.89
CA ASN A 443 -28.99 1.86 -10.83
C ASN A 443 -29.21 3.38 -10.82
N ASP A 444 -28.19 4.16 -11.18
CA ASP A 444 -28.26 5.62 -11.25
C ASP A 444 -27.53 6.16 -12.49
N SER A 445 -28.27 6.20 -13.60
CA SER A 445 -27.77 6.72 -14.89
C SER A 445 -27.49 8.23 -14.90
N SER A 446 -27.80 8.96 -13.82
CA SER A 446 -27.48 10.39 -13.70
C SER A 446 -26.03 10.66 -13.30
N ILE A 447 -25.31 9.62 -12.84
CA ILE A 447 -23.91 9.72 -12.45
C ILE A 447 -23.04 10.00 -13.69
N GLU A 448 -22.22 11.04 -13.62
CA GLU A 448 -21.23 11.31 -14.67
C GLU A 448 -19.96 10.49 -14.43
N LEU A 449 -19.57 9.68 -15.42
CA LEU A 449 -18.32 8.93 -15.40
C LEU A 449 -17.19 9.77 -16.03
N HIS A 450 -16.06 9.87 -15.33
CA HIS A 450 -14.86 10.58 -15.77
C HIS A 450 -13.62 9.71 -15.54
N ALA A 451 -12.58 9.92 -16.34
CA ALA A 451 -11.30 9.21 -16.22
C ALA A 451 -10.12 10.19 -16.33
N VAL A 452 -9.08 9.95 -15.53
CA VAL A 452 -7.82 10.70 -15.55
C VAL A 452 -6.67 9.72 -15.35
N SER A 453 -5.73 9.66 -16.30
CA SER A 453 -4.53 8.85 -16.15
C SER A 453 -3.25 9.62 -16.42
N HIS A 454 -2.19 9.22 -15.72
CA HIS A 454 -0.83 9.73 -15.90
C HIS A 454 0.11 8.65 -16.42
N SER A 455 0.96 8.99 -17.40
CA SER A 455 2.06 8.12 -17.83
C SER A 455 1.55 6.71 -18.19
N ALA A 456 2.10 5.64 -17.60
CA ALA A 456 1.65 4.27 -17.83
C ALA A 456 0.22 3.97 -17.35
N GLY A 457 -0.39 4.84 -16.54
CA GLY A 457 -1.81 4.76 -16.18
C GLY A 457 -2.71 4.79 -17.42
N SER A 458 -2.27 5.42 -18.52
CA SER A 458 -3.01 5.42 -19.78
C SER A 458 -3.01 4.05 -20.48
N ILE A 459 -2.08 3.16 -20.13
CA ILE A 459 -2.06 1.76 -20.58
C ILE A 459 -3.04 0.94 -19.73
N PHE A 460 -3.06 1.18 -18.42
CA PHE A 460 -3.99 0.57 -17.48
C PHE A 460 -5.46 0.91 -17.79
N GLU A 461 -5.76 2.18 -18.03
CA GLU A 461 -7.13 2.64 -18.30
C GLU A 461 -7.65 2.22 -19.68
N ALA A 462 -6.78 1.89 -20.64
CA ALA A 462 -7.18 1.58 -22.01
C ALA A 462 -8.21 0.44 -22.10
N PRO A 463 -7.92 -0.79 -21.61
CA PRO A 463 -8.91 -1.86 -21.61
C PRO A 463 -10.08 -1.59 -20.66
N LEU A 464 -9.84 -0.89 -19.55
CA LEU A 464 -10.86 -0.55 -18.54
C LEU A 464 -11.98 0.28 -19.19
N LEU A 465 -11.61 1.38 -19.84
CA LEU A 465 -12.56 2.27 -20.51
C LEU A 465 -13.19 1.59 -21.72
N GLN A 466 -12.43 0.76 -22.45
CA GLN A 466 -12.97 -0.01 -23.56
C GLN A 466 -14.08 -0.95 -23.09
N LEU A 467 -13.90 -1.64 -21.96
CA LEU A 467 -14.89 -2.53 -21.36
C LEU A 467 -16.11 -1.76 -20.82
N LEU A 468 -15.91 -0.67 -20.08
CA LEU A 468 -17.01 0.12 -19.52
C LEU A 468 -17.85 0.80 -20.60
N CYS A 469 -17.21 1.35 -21.63
CA CYS A 469 -17.86 2.34 -22.49
C CYS A 469 -18.28 1.79 -23.86
N THR A 470 -17.64 0.74 -24.37
CA THR A 470 -18.02 0.22 -25.69
C THR A 470 -19.43 -0.35 -25.65
N ARG A 471 -20.31 0.11 -26.54
CA ARG A 471 -21.66 -0.45 -26.66
C ARG A 471 -21.63 -1.76 -27.45
N GLY A 472 -21.96 -2.87 -26.77
CA GLY A 472 -22.09 -4.18 -27.42
C GLY A 472 -20.75 -4.88 -27.62
N ASN A 473 -20.55 -5.54 -28.77
CA ASN A 473 -19.34 -6.33 -29.02
C ASN A 473 -18.12 -5.43 -29.33
N ILE A 474 -17.01 -5.65 -28.61
CA ILE A 474 -15.76 -4.92 -28.79
C ILE A 474 -15.01 -5.50 -29.99
N LYS A 475 -14.76 -4.67 -31.02
CA LYS A 475 -14.24 -5.12 -32.32
C LYS A 475 -12.72 -5.09 -32.46
N SER A 476 -12.04 -4.28 -31.64
CA SER A 476 -10.60 -3.99 -31.71
C SER A 476 -9.99 -3.87 -30.32
N GLY A 477 -8.67 -3.71 -30.24
CA GLY A 477 -7.97 -3.41 -29.00
C GLY A 477 -7.90 -4.58 -28.03
N THR A 478 -7.50 -4.26 -26.80
CA THR A 478 -7.17 -5.24 -25.76
C THR A 478 -8.37 -6.12 -25.39
N MET A 479 -9.59 -5.57 -25.41
CA MET A 479 -10.81 -6.28 -25.00
C MET A 479 -11.60 -6.86 -26.19
N LYS A 480 -10.96 -7.02 -27.36
CA LYS A 480 -11.60 -7.58 -28.57
C LYS A 480 -12.32 -8.90 -28.28
N GLY A 481 -13.56 -9.01 -28.76
CA GLY A 481 -14.41 -10.19 -28.60
C GLY A 481 -15.16 -10.25 -27.26
N ARG A 482 -14.91 -9.32 -26.34
CA ARG A 482 -15.70 -9.14 -25.13
C ARG A 482 -16.91 -8.24 -25.42
N ARG A 483 -17.93 -8.32 -24.57
CA ARG A 483 -19.09 -7.43 -24.62
C ARG A 483 -18.85 -6.26 -23.67
N GLY A 484 -18.77 -5.05 -24.21
CA GLY A 484 -18.70 -3.83 -23.42
C GLY A 484 -20.04 -3.45 -22.79
N MET A 485 -19.97 -2.65 -21.74
CA MET A 485 -21.10 -2.32 -20.85
C MET A 485 -21.93 -1.12 -21.37
N GLY A 486 -21.35 -0.29 -22.25
CA GLY A 486 -22.07 0.75 -22.99
C GLY A 486 -22.39 2.01 -22.19
N HIS A 487 -21.60 2.30 -21.15
CA HIS A 487 -21.69 3.54 -20.37
C HIS A 487 -21.05 4.72 -21.11
N VAL A 488 -21.59 5.92 -20.90
CA VAL A 488 -21.03 7.14 -21.52
C VAL A 488 -19.97 7.74 -20.60
N LEU A 489 -18.76 7.90 -21.12
CA LEU A 489 -17.66 8.61 -20.48
C LEU A 489 -17.77 10.10 -20.80
N LYS A 490 -18.02 10.93 -19.78
CA LYS A 490 -18.17 12.38 -19.93
C LYS A 490 -16.85 13.07 -20.28
N SER A 491 -15.78 12.70 -19.60
CA SER A 491 -14.45 13.20 -19.95
C SER A 491 -13.36 12.18 -19.66
N CYS A 492 -12.34 12.17 -20.51
CA CYS A 492 -11.09 11.47 -20.30
C CYS A 492 -9.94 12.49 -20.39
N THR A 493 -9.04 12.52 -19.40
CA THR A 493 -7.82 13.33 -19.46
C THR A 493 -6.59 12.45 -19.36
N LEU A 494 -5.68 12.60 -20.31
CA LEU A 494 -4.43 11.86 -20.36
C LEU A 494 -3.26 12.81 -20.10
N TRP A 495 -2.57 12.62 -18.98
CA TRP A 495 -1.37 13.35 -18.61
C TRP A 495 -0.11 12.60 -19.06
N ALA A 496 0.64 13.18 -20.00
CA ALA A 496 1.86 12.60 -20.58
C ALA A 496 1.74 11.07 -20.81
N PRO A 497 0.71 10.60 -21.53
CA PRO A 497 0.38 9.17 -21.62
C PRO A 497 1.53 8.36 -22.21
N ALA A 498 1.96 7.32 -21.51
CA ALA A 498 3.02 6.42 -21.96
C ALA A 498 2.50 5.30 -22.89
N CYS A 499 1.19 5.26 -23.15
CA CYS A 499 0.63 4.34 -24.13
C CYS A 499 1.16 4.63 -25.54
N THR A 500 1.34 3.55 -26.31
CA THR A 500 1.71 3.67 -27.71
C THR A 500 0.56 4.28 -28.51
N ILE A 501 0.87 4.95 -29.63
CA ILE A 501 -0.16 5.43 -30.56
C ILE A 501 -1.03 4.27 -31.07
N GLU A 502 -0.45 3.07 -31.21
CA GLU A 502 -1.15 1.85 -31.59
C GLU A 502 -2.23 1.48 -30.58
N LEU A 503 -1.91 1.44 -29.28
CA LEU A 503 -2.88 1.18 -28.21
C LEU A 503 -3.97 2.25 -28.17
N PHE A 504 -3.60 3.53 -28.32
CA PHE A 504 -4.58 4.62 -28.38
C PHE A 504 -5.59 4.42 -29.51
N LYS A 505 -5.11 4.12 -30.72
CA LYS A 505 -5.95 3.90 -31.90
C LYS A 505 -6.83 2.66 -31.77
N SER A 506 -6.39 1.62 -31.06
CA SER A 506 -7.15 0.38 -30.93
C SER A 506 -8.18 0.40 -29.79
N ASP A 507 -7.90 1.14 -28.71
CA ASP A 507 -8.66 1.06 -27.45
C ASP A 507 -9.44 2.35 -27.14
N TYR A 508 -8.83 3.53 -27.29
CA TYR A 508 -9.46 4.82 -26.98
C TYR A 508 -10.23 5.41 -28.16
N LEU A 509 -9.62 5.46 -29.33
CA LEU A 509 -10.18 6.11 -30.51
C LEU A 509 -11.58 5.59 -30.91
N PRO A 510 -11.88 4.27 -30.82
CA PRO A 510 -13.23 3.78 -31.09
C PRO A 510 -14.31 4.36 -30.16
N LEU A 511 -13.95 4.72 -28.92
CA LEU A 511 -14.88 5.32 -27.96
C LEU A 511 -15.25 6.76 -28.36
N LEU A 512 -14.28 7.52 -28.88
CA LEU A 512 -14.52 8.85 -29.46
C LEU A 512 -15.39 8.76 -30.72
N GLN A 513 -15.04 7.87 -31.64
CA GLN A 513 -15.76 7.70 -32.91
C GLN A 513 -17.21 7.23 -32.72
N SER A 514 -17.50 6.51 -31.64
CA SER A 514 -18.84 6.04 -31.30
C SER A 514 -19.60 6.97 -30.35
N GLU A 515 -19.03 8.15 -30.05
CA GLU A 515 -19.57 9.16 -29.12
C GLU A 515 -19.83 8.62 -27.69
N GLN A 516 -19.26 7.46 -27.35
CA GLN A 516 -19.27 6.93 -25.98
C GLN A 516 -18.29 7.69 -25.08
N MET A 517 -17.28 8.33 -25.66
CA MET A 517 -16.41 9.31 -25.00
C MET A 517 -16.74 10.71 -25.52
N GLN A 518 -17.28 11.58 -24.65
CA GLN A 518 -17.74 12.91 -25.08
C GLN A 518 -16.61 13.94 -25.15
N GLN A 519 -15.63 13.84 -24.27
CA GLN A 519 -14.47 14.74 -24.24
C GLN A 519 -13.20 13.93 -23.97
N LEU A 520 -12.17 14.16 -24.77
CA LEU A 520 -10.81 13.70 -24.52
C LEU A 520 -9.91 14.92 -24.43
N THR A 521 -9.05 14.98 -23.42
CA THR A 521 -8.03 16.02 -23.26
C THR A 521 -6.66 15.36 -23.12
N LEU A 522 -5.67 15.84 -23.87
CA LEU A 522 -4.31 15.34 -23.86
C LEU A 522 -3.37 16.42 -23.36
N TYR A 523 -2.53 16.09 -22.37
CA TYR A 523 -1.41 16.90 -21.95
C TYR A 523 -0.11 16.25 -22.39
N THR A 524 0.73 17.02 -23.05
CA THR A 524 2.11 16.62 -23.39
C THR A 524 3.07 17.70 -22.92
N LEU A 525 4.31 17.33 -22.64
CA LEU A 525 5.36 18.33 -22.64
C LEU A 525 5.62 18.80 -24.08
N THR A 526 6.19 19.99 -24.21
CA THR A 526 6.84 20.42 -25.45
C THR A 526 8.06 19.53 -25.69
N ASP A 527 8.37 19.29 -26.95
CA ASP A 527 9.54 18.50 -27.36
C ASP A 527 10.83 19.03 -26.73
N GLN A 528 10.97 20.36 -26.68
CA GLN A 528 12.09 21.01 -26.04
C GLN A 528 12.16 20.75 -24.53
N ALA A 529 11.02 20.69 -23.84
CA ALA A 529 10.98 20.37 -22.40
C ALA A 529 11.32 18.90 -22.17
N GLU A 530 10.78 17.97 -22.97
CA GLU A 530 11.12 16.54 -22.90
C GLU A 530 12.62 16.29 -23.11
N GLN A 531 13.24 16.98 -24.06
CA GLN A 531 14.68 16.88 -24.32
C GLN A 531 15.55 17.55 -23.24
N ASN A 532 14.99 18.46 -22.43
CA ASN A 532 15.69 19.11 -21.33
C ASN A 532 15.41 18.47 -19.95
N ASP A 533 14.47 17.53 -19.89
CA ASP A 533 14.18 16.74 -18.70
C ASP A 533 15.28 15.70 -18.45
N ASN A 534 15.24 14.98 -17.33
CA ASN A 534 16.21 13.95 -17.03
C ASN A 534 15.64 12.83 -16.15
N CYS A 535 16.18 11.63 -16.32
CA CYS A 535 15.92 10.51 -15.41
C CYS A 535 17.08 10.39 -14.40
N GLY A 536 16.87 10.94 -13.20
CA GLY A 536 17.80 10.82 -12.07
C GLY A 536 19.16 11.49 -12.29
N GLY A 537 19.25 12.45 -13.21
CA GLY A 537 20.50 13.09 -13.64
C GLY A 537 21.44 12.20 -14.45
N ILE A 538 20.97 11.03 -14.90
CA ILE A 538 21.80 10.04 -15.61
C ILE A 538 21.47 10.00 -17.11
N TYR A 539 20.18 9.94 -17.45
CA TYR A 539 19.69 10.06 -18.82
C TYR A 539 19.15 11.48 -19.01
N ASN A 540 19.64 12.21 -20.01
CA ASN A 540 19.43 13.67 -20.13
C ASN A 540 18.22 14.03 -20.99
N LYS A 541 17.23 13.14 -21.03
CA LYS A 541 15.91 13.38 -21.61
C LYS A 541 14.85 12.80 -20.67
N SER A 542 13.59 13.05 -21.00
CA SER A 542 12.45 12.53 -20.27
C SER A 542 12.41 11.01 -20.20
N LEU A 543 11.58 10.52 -19.28
CA LEU A 543 11.26 9.11 -19.19
C LEU A 543 10.56 8.58 -20.46
N LEU A 544 9.74 9.39 -21.14
CA LEU A 544 9.07 8.94 -22.36
C LEU A 544 10.05 8.73 -23.52
N TYR A 545 11.10 9.55 -23.62
CA TYR A 545 12.18 9.28 -24.58
C TYR A 545 12.90 7.96 -24.25
N LEU A 546 13.20 7.70 -22.98
CA LEU A 546 13.81 6.43 -22.57
C LEU A 546 12.90 5.24 -22.89
N VAL A 547 11.59 5.37 -22.64
CA VAL A 547 10.60 4.34 -22.97
C VAL A 547 10.55 4.11 -24.49
N SER A 548 10.38 5.18 -25.27
CA SER A 548 10.31 5.15 -26.73
C SER A 548 11.55 4.52 -27.37
N ASN A 549 12.75 4.89 -26.92
CA ASN A 549 14.01 4.54 -27.58
C ASN A 549 14.69 3.27 -27.01
N ALA A 550 14.36 2.88 -25.78
CA ALA A 550 15.03 1.77 -25.10
C ALA A 550 14.07 0.70 -24.58
N PHE A 551 12.94 1.06 -23.94
CA PHE A 551 12.13 0.07 -23.23
C PHE A 551 11.04 -0.57 -24.09
N GLU A 552 10.51 0.15 -25.07
CA GLU A 552 9.63 -0.44 -26.07
C GLU A 552 10.40 -1.34 -27.04
N ARG A 553 9.78 -2.45 -27.47
CA ARG A 553 10.36 -3.34 -28.47
C ARG A 553 10.42 -2.63 -29.82
N ILE A 554 11.62 -2.22 -30.23
CA ILE A 554 11.87 -1.58 -31.52
C ILE A 554 12.06 -2.66 -32.59
N THR A 555 11.35 -2.52 -33.72
CA THR A 555 11.62 -3.30 -34.93
C THR A 555 12.88 -2.76 -35.62
N PRO A 556 13.72 -3.62 -36.23
CA PRO A 556 14.99 -3.21 -36.85
C PRO A 556 14.88 -2.14 -37.96
N ASP A 557 13.67 -1.82 -38.42
CA ASP A 557 13.39 -0.91 -39.54
C ASP A 557 13.12 0.54 -39.13
N LYS A 558 13.02 0.87 -37.84
CA LYS A 558 12.68 2.24 -37.40
C LYS A 558 13.92 3.07 -37.10
N ARG A 559 14.05 4.19 -37.83
CA ARG A 559 15.02 5.27 -37.55
C ARG A 559 14.73 6.05 -36.25
N TYR A 560 13.53 5.90 -35.68
CA TYR A 560 13.05 6.60 -34.48
C TYR A 560 12.48 5.56 -33.49
N GLY A 561 12.43 5.91 -32.19
CA GLY A 561 11.83 5.05 -31.16
C GLY A 561 10.35 4.70 -31.41
N LYS A 562 9.77 3.84 -30.59
CA LYS A 562 8.35 3.44 -30.70
C LYS A 562 7.46 4.68 -30.45
N PRO A 563 6.52 5.01 -31.36
CA PRO A 563 5.67 6.19 -31.16
C PRO A 563 4.78 6.10 -29.91
N ILE A 564 4.99 7.02 -28.97
CA ILE A 564 4.25 7.18 -27.72
C ILE A 564 3.30 8.37 -27.83
N LEU A 565 2.07 8.23 -27.33
CA LEU A 565 1.04 9.26 -27.43
C LEU A 565 1.42 10.55 -26.68
N GLY A 566 2.10 10.44 -25.55
CA GLY A 566 2.46 11.58 -24.70
C GLY A 566 3.57 12.49 -25.24
N MET A 567 4.11 12.20 -26.44
CA MET A 567 5.21 12.97 -27.03
C MET A 567 4.70 13.83 -28.19
N GLU A 568 4.89 15.15 -28.10
CA GLU A 568 4.50 16.14 -29.12
C GLU A 568 5.01 15.76 -30.52
N GLU A 569 6.27 15.30 -30.62
CA GLU A 569 6.92 14.91 -31.88
C GLU A 569 6.11 13.87 -32.68
N PHE A 570 5.52 12.88 -31.99
CA PHE A 570 4.77 11.81 -32.65
C PHE A 570 3.33 12.21 -32.99
N ILE A 571 2.72 13.09 -32.20
CA ILE A 571 1.40 13.66 -32.53
C ILE A 571 1.49 14.50 -33.80
N ALA A 572 2.50 15.37 -33.89
CA ALA A 572 2.71 16.25 -35.04
C ALA A 572 2.93 15.48 -36.37
N ARG A 573 3.44 14.23 -36.28
CA ARG A 573 3.74 13.37 -37.45
C ARG A 573 2.57 12.50 -37.89
N ASP A 574 1.61 12.21 -37.02
CA ASP A 574 0.48 11.34 -37.32
C ASP A 574 -0.73 12.17 -37.80
N GLN A 575 -1.15 11.97 -39.04
CA GLN A 575 -2.27 12.73 -39.61
C GLN A 575 -3.56 12.58 -38.80
N LEU A 576 -3.90 11.36 -38.39
CA LEU A 576 -5.13 11.09 -37.64
C LEU A 576 -5.11 11.77 -36.28
N LEU A 577 -3.96 11.80 -35.60
CA LEU A 577 -3.86 12.45 -34.29
C LEU A 577 -4.00 13.97 -34.40
N ARG A 578 -3.50 14.60 -35.47
CA ARG A 578 -3.71 16.04 -35.72
C ARG A 578 -5.17 16.42 -35.97
N GLU A 579 -5.98 15.46 -36.43
CA GLU A 579 -7.43 15.66 -36.60
C GLU A 579 -8.19 15.46 -35.27
N VAL A 580 -7.66 14.63 -34.36
CA VAL A 580 -8.26 14.34 -33.05
C VAL A 580 -7.87 15.39 -31.98
N PHE A 581 -6.64 15.90 -32.05
CA PHE A 581 -6.04 16.77 -31.05
C PHE A 581 -5.81 18.17 -31.60
N ASP A 582 -6.66 19.09 -31.18
CA ASP A 582 -6.63 20.50 -31.50
C ASP A 582 -5.94 21.29 -30.36
N PRO A 583 -4.83 21.99 -30.64
CA PRO A 583 -4.11 22.82 -29.68
C PRO A 583 -4.96 23.88 -28.97
N GLU A 584 -6.05 24.34 -29.58
CA GLU A 584 -6.90 25.38 -29.00
C GLU A 584 -7.98 24.86 -28.05
N THR A 585 -8.26 23.55 -28.06
CA THR A 585 -9.40 23.00 -27.31
C THR A 585 -9.01 21.85 -26.38
N ASN A 586 -8.31 20.84 -26.89
CA ASN A 586 -8.17 19.56 -26.20
C ASN A 586 -6.74 18.98 -26.20
N TRP A 587 -5.77 19.67 -26.78
CA TRP A 587 -4.35 19.34 -26.66
C TRP A 587 -3.59 20.47 -25.96
N ILE A 588 -3.09 20.16 -24.77
CA ILE A 588 -2.34 21.10 -23.93
C ILE A 588 -0.86 20.72 -23.98
N THR A 589 -0.05 21.57 -24.59
CA THR A 589 1.41 21.47 -24.52
C THR A 589 1.93 22.24 -23.31
N SER A 590 2.91 21.68 -22.61
CA SER A 590 3.47 22.23 -21.36
C SER A 590 5.00 22.30 -21.39
N PRO A 591 5.65 23.31 -20.80
CA PRO A 591 5.05 24.49 -20.18
C PRO A 591 4.44 25.43 -21.23
N ASN A 592 3.37 26.12 -20.87
CA ASN A 592 2.80 27.21 -21.66
C ASN A 592 2.58 28.47 -20.82
N LEU A 593 2.36 29.60 -21.48
CA LEU A 593 2.16 30.92 -20.86
C LEU A 593 0.69 31.36 -20.88
N LEU A 594 -0.24 30.42 -21.00
CA LEU A 594 -1.67 30.70 -21.20
C LEU A 594 -2.40 31.03 -19.87
N VAL A 595 -1.83 31.88 -19.03
CA VAL A 595 -2.34 32.20 -17.67
C VAL A 595 -3.81 32.63 -17.66
N ASN A 596 -4.27 33.29 -18.73
CA ASN A 596 -5.65 33.76 -18.88
C ASN A 596 -6.61 32.74 -19.50
N LYS A 597 -6.12 31.54 -19.87
CA LYS A 597 -6.93 30.44 -20.39
C LYS A 597 -6.96 29.30 -19.35
N PRO A 598 -7.87 29.34 -18.36
CA PRO A 598 -7.84 28.45 -17.19
C PRO A 598 -8.04 26.96 -17.50
N PHE A 599 -8.54 26.61 -18.69
CA PHE A 599 -8.62 25.24 -19.18
C PHE A 599 -7.35 24.76 -19.90
N GLN A 600 -6.39 25.63 -20.20
CA GLN A 600 -5.20 25.27 -20.96
C GLN A 600 -3.90 25.57 -20.21
N PHE A 601 -3.94 26.38 -19.15
CA PHE A 601 -2.74 26.74 -18.44
C PHE A 601 -2.12 25.52 -17.75
N CYS A 602 -0.87 25.23 -18.10
CA CYS A 602 -0.06 24.18 -17.49
C CYS A 602 1.40 24.64 -17.52
N SER A 603 2.08 24.55 -16.37
CA SER A 603 3.45 25.01 -16.22
C SER A 603 4.44 23.86 -15.94
N ALA A 604 3.98 22.61 -16.00
CA ALA A 604 4.80 21.42 -15.84
C ALA A 604 5.99 21.44 -16.83
N THR A 605 7.18 21.13 -16.31
CA THR A 605 8.43 21.15 -17.09
C THR A 605 9.08 19.78 -17.19
N LYS A 606 8.68 18.84 -16.33
CA LYS A 606 9.14 17.45 -16.32
C LYS A 606 7.97 16.50 -16.47
N HIS A 607 8.26 15.30 -16.98
CA HIS A 607 7.27 14.24 -17.18
C HIS A 607 6.49 13.89 -15.91
N GLY A 608 7.21 13.89 -14.77
CA GLY A 608 6.66 13.57 -13.46
C GLY A 608 5.83 14.70 -12.83
N ASP A 609 5.82 15.92 -13.38
CA ASP A 609 5.19 17.07 -12.74
C ASP A 609 3.67 17.12 -12.96
N PHE A 610 3.09 16.38 -13.92
CA PHE A 610 1.70 16.60 -14.30
C PHE A 610 0.66 16.29 -13.21
N ASP A 611 0.99 15.40 -12.25
CA ASP A 611 0.12 15.04 -11.13
C ASP A 611 0.44 15.83 -9.84
N ASP A 612 1.32 16.81 -9.89
CA ASP A 612 1.58 17.76 -8.81
C ASP A 612 1.72 19.22 -9.24
N ASN A 613 1.63 19.49 -10.55
CA ASN A 613 1.53 20.82 -11.13
C ASN A 613 0.14 21.43 -10.87
N GLU A 614 0.10 22.43 -9.99
CA GLU A 614 -1.12 23.05 -9.52
C GLU A 614 -2.00 23.57 -10.66
N GLU A 615 -1.39 24.20 -11.67
CA GLU A 615 -2.10 24.75 -12.82
C GLU A 615 -2.75 23.66 -13.67
N GLY A 616 -1.98 22.65 -14.07
CA GLY A 616 -2.45 21.53 -14.89
C GLY A 616 -3.54 20.73 -14.19
N VAL A 617 -3.37 20.44 -12.89
CA VAL A 617 -4.37 19.71 -12.09
C VAL A 617 -5.66 20.52 -11.96
N ARG A 618 -5.57 21.82 -11.65
CA ARG A 618 -6.75 22.71 -11.63
C ARG A 618 -7.44 22.77 -12.97
N SER A 619 -6.67 22.87 -14.06
CA SER A 619 -7.21 22.90 -15.42
C SER A 619 -8.02 21.64 -15.73
N THR A 620 -7.50 20.45 -15.41
CA THR A 620 -8.22 19.18 -15.56
C THR A 620 -9.54 19.16 -14.79
N PHE A 621 -9.53 19.52 -13.51
CA PHE A 621 -10.73 19.44 -12.69
C PHE A 621 -11.75 20.54 -13.00
N ARG A 622 -11.31 21.71 -13.47
CA ARG A 622 -12.19 22.74 -14.05
C ARG A 622 -12.91 22.23 -15.29
N ARG A 623 -12.22 21.50 -16.17
CA ARG A 623 -12.85 20.85 -17.34
C ARG A 623 -13.87 19.81 -16.93
N LEU A 624 -13.54 18.97 -15.94
CA LEU A 624 -14.47 17.97 -15.39
C LEU A 624 -15.75 18.63 -14.86
N LEU A 625 -15.62 19.75 -14.14
CA LEU A 625 -16.74 20.54 -13.64
C LEU A 625 -17.46 21.36 -14.72
N ASN A 626 -16.86 21.53 -15.89
CA ASN A 626 -17.25 22.48 -16.92
C ASN A 626 -17.38 23.92 -16.37
N ASP A 627 -16.47 24.30 -15.48
CA ASP A 627 -16.41 25.62 -14.85
C ASP A 627 -14.96 26.14 -14.85
N PRO A 628 -14.63 27.14 -15.69
CA PRO A 628 -13.27 27.69 -15.78
C PRO A 628 -12.82 28.44 -14.52
N TYR A 629 -13.74 28.80 -13.61
CA TYR A 629 -13.45 29.61 -12.43
C TYR A 629 -13.69 28.87 -11.11
N ALA A 630 -13.91 27.56 -11.16
CA ALA A 630 -14.02 26.72 -9.98
C ALA A 630 -12.81 26.93 -9.04
N GLN A 631 -13.11 27.13 -7.75
CA GLN A 631 -12.14 27.43 -6.71
C GLN A 631 -11.60 26.13 -6.10
N LEU A 632 -10.55 25.60 -6.71
CA LEU A 632 -9.92 24.34 -6.34
C LEU A 632 -8.64 24.60 -5.53
N ASP A 633 -8.73 24.61 -4.20
CA ASP A 633 -7.58 24.82 -3.29
C ASP A 633 -6.78 23.53 -3.09
N PHE A 634 -6.17 23.01 -4.17
CA PHE A 634 -5.20 21.93 -4.05
C PHE A 634 -3.93 22.42 -3.37
N ARG A 635 -3.43 21.64 -2.40
CA ARG A 635 -2.19 21.96 -1.68
C ARG A 635 -1.15 20.87 -1.88
N PHE A 636 -0.38 21.01 -2.95
CA PHE A 636 0.73 20.10 -3.23
C PHE A 636 1.92 20.43 -2.34
N HIS A 637 2.25 19.52 -1.43
CA HIS A 637 3.49 19.62 -0.66
C HIS A 637 4.61 18.98 -1.50
N ARG A 638 5.72 19.70 -1.65
CA ARG A 638 6.83 19.31 -2.53
C ARG A 638 7.36 17.92 -2.17
N SER A 639 7.52 17.06 -3.16
CA SER A 639 8.15 15.75 -2.99
C SER A 639 9.59 15.89 -2.45
N ASN A 640 10.09 14.85 -1.76
CA ASN A 640 11.48 14.81 -1.30
C ASN A 640 12.49 14.96 -2.46
N ALA A 641 12.11 14.54 -3.67
CA ALA A 641 12.88 14.75 -4.90
C ALA A 641 13.02 16.25 -5.23
N SER A 642 11.92 17.00 -5.21
CA SER A 642 11.89 18.45 -5.42
C SER A 642 12.73 19.22 -4.37
N ASN A 643 12.72 18.78 -3.11
CA ASN A 643 13.52 19.39 -2.05
C ASN A 643 15.03 19.14 -2.22
N THR A 644 15.41 17.95 -2.68
CA THR A 644 16.83 17.59 -2.92
C THR A 644 17.41 18.38 -4.09
N GLU A 645 16.64 18.55 -5.16
CA GLU A 645 17.02 19.36 -6.31
C GLU A 645 17.11 20.84 -5.99
N ARG A 646 16.20 21.38 -5.16
CA ARG A 646 16.31 22.76 -4.67
C ARG A 646 17.56 22.96 -3.82
N LYS A 647 17.92 21.98 -2.99
CA LYS A 647 19.17 22.01 -2.22
C LYS A 647 20.38 22.06 -3.16
N ALA A 648 20.40 21.20 -4.18
CA ALA A 648 21.44 21.21 -5.21
C ALA A 648 21.48 22.52 -6.04
N PHE A 649 20.32 23.11 -6.33
CA PHE A 649 20.20 24.39 -7.02
C PHE A 649 20.67 25.58 -6.16
N LEU A 650 20.35 25.56 -4.86
CA LEU A 650 20.83 26.57 -3.90
C LEU A 650 22.33 26.42 -3.64
N ASP A 651 22.84 25.19 -3.53
CA ASP A 651 24.27 24.92 -3.36
C ASP A 651 25.08 25.38 -4.60
N LYS A 652 24.53 25.22 -5.82
CA LYS A 652 25.11 25.78 -7.06
C LYS A 652 25.12 27.32 -7.10
N LYS A 653 24.20 27.98 -6.39
CA LYS A 653 24.11 29.46 -6.32
C LYS A 653 25.01 30.06 -5.25
N ILE A 654 25.48 29.27 -4.30
CA ILE A 654 26.40 29.68 -3.23
C ILE A 654 27.87 29.38 -3.62
N SER A 655 28.07 28.51 -4.62
CA SER A 655 29.39 28.10 -5.12
C SER A 655 29.81 28.72 -6.46
N GLY A 656 29.02 29.66 -6.99
CA GLY A 656 29.37 30.54 -8.11
C GLY A 656 29.19 31.99 -7.71
#